data_AF-D2VDS2-F1
#
_entry.id   AF-D2VDS2-F1
#
_cell.length_a   1.000
_cell.length_b   1.000
_cell.length_c   1.000
_cell.angle_alpha   90.00
_cell.angle_beta   90.00
_cell.angle_gamma   90.00
#
_symmetry.space_group_name_H-M   'P 1'
#
loop_
_entity.id
_entity.type
_entity.pdbx_description
1 polymer ?
#
loop_
_entity_poly.entity_id
_entity_poly.type
_entity_poly.pdbx_seq_one_letter_code
_entity_poly.pdbx_strand_id
1 'polypeptide(L)'
;MPPPPPSTSSSSTPRGKAMRSAFLPPETPLSTKIRKPIRATPSSSTSSSTNGTKLQEQEQLQDQCIKVYIRIRPNDDHDQLQIEFLNNSSIQVTCKNQEKADTPKVFLFDQVLDENVSQQQVFDLIGVPVVEELLQGFNASILGYGHTGSGKTFTMGTNLHEIADSFESGNLPAACGLLPRIVERLLNRKKVDEQLSCSLFEIYNGGVYDLFGEASKKCKVKYSNGVDVVTNAKKKLIHSLSDLSSISSGLKRRHQSATGQNLSSSRSHCIFRLFITTADNTERCLNMVDLAGSERQKTANIHADKMLLDEANYINTSLTVLKRCIEAVYNNQSNTDKKTLVPYREDNLALLLHSTLEGNSKTFFIGNIGTASESISTLNYAQTARKIKKMTSKLSSMLKKKSGGLFEEEIEKLKKELEETKGKLDEERDSKTKHIEELSQKIALLETKQQEANEILKQSNTIIEEMQIRDDSLKEICSEKEEIISNLFEELSKARKESELLEKDNSTLKSENSILLEAIENQCEIIRQRDKEHDSAFQNLKEQLDEYQKQSSSKTLTIQTLRDELKKKDKIIQRKSSTTAEQLYQTIENLLKTIEDQKKTIHMFLNGTMEVVDIDKEEAHDGNSCDSDDDDEKVMSDSPVVKSNKRKVISPLQNIVYESTDENNEPECKYSKSDLLEYLK
;
A
#
# COMPACT_ATOMS: atom_id res chain seq x y z
N MET A 1 -25.55 59.25 -31.45
CA MET A 1 -26.87 59.90 -31.23
C MET A 1 -27.53 59.28 -29.99
N PRO A 2 -28.57 59.90 -29.39
CA PRO A 2 -28.68 59.99 -27.92
C PRO A 2 -29.44 58.86 -27.17
N PRO A 3 -29.34 58.77 -25.81
CA PRO A 3 -30.06 57.83 -24.93
C PRO A 3 -31.25 58.53 -24.18
N PRO A 4 -31.33 58.91 -22.86
CA PRO A 4 -30.44 58.78 -21.67
C PRO A 4 -30.89 57.89 -20.46
N PRO A 5 -31.64 58.30 -19.39
CA PRO A 5 -31.50 57.74 -18.01
C PRO A 5 -32.89 57.25 -17.45
N PRO A 6 -33.23 57.22 -16.13
CA PRO A 6 -32.53 57.58 -14.86
C PRO A 6 -31.23 56.77 -14.58
N SER A 7 -30.34 57.03 -13.61
CA SER A 7 -30.21 57.91 -12.41
C SER A 7 -30.99 57.51 -11.14
N THR A 8 -30.51 57.67 -9.90
CA THR A 8 -29.62 58.66 -9.23
C THR A 8 -28.60 57.97 -8.29
N SER A 9 -27.30 58.33 -8.18
CA SER A 9 -26.59 59.56 -7.74
C SER A 9 -26.53 59.77 -6.21
N SER A 10 -25.47 60.27 -5.55
CA SER A 10 -24.05 60.54 -5.93
C SER A 10 -23.24 61.18 -4.78
N SER A 11 -21.94 60.84 -4.65
CA SER A 11 -20.84 61.69 -4.08
C SER A 11 -20.95 62.11 -2.58
N SER A 12 -19.93 62.66 -1.89
CA SER A 12 -18.58 63.13 -2.26
C SER A 12 -17.55 62.95 -1.12
N THR A 13 -16.26 63.02 -1.46
CA THR A 13 -15.06 63.02 -0.57
C THR A 13 -14.48 64.46 -0.41
N PRO A 14 -13.28 64.70 0.17
CA PRO A 14 -12.77 64.38 1.52
C PRO A 14 -12.03 65.57 2.24
N ARG A 15 -11.38 65.27 3.38
CA ARG A 15 -10.24 65.97 4.05
C ARG A 15 -10.50 67.26 4.86
N GLY A 16 -10.06 67.19 6.13
CA GLY A 16 -9.64 68.31 6.99
C GLY A 16 -8.50 67.84 7.92
N LYS A 17 -7.68 68.74 8.48
CA LYS A 17 -6.48 68.41 9.30
C LYS A 17 -6.32 69.35 10.50
N ALA A 18 -5.55 68.88 11.50
CA ALA A 18 -5.07 69.61 12.69
C ALA A 18 -6.13 69.86 13.81
N MET A 19 -5.76 70.08 15.09
CA MET A 19 -4.43 70.24 15.70
C MET A 19 -4.32 69.60 17.13
N ARG A 20 -3.23 69.86 17.86
CA ARG A 20 -2.80 69.16 19.10
C ARG A 20 -3.27 69.82 20.42
N SER A 21 -3.62 69.00 21.42
CA SER A 21 -3.07 68.99 22.80
C SER A 21 -3.75 67.83 23.58
N ALA A 22 -3.10 66.90 24.30
CA ALA A 22 -1.95 66.90 25.22
C ALA A 22 -2.29 67.28 26.67
N PHE A 23 -2.60 66.28 27.52
CA PHE A 23 -2.29 66.26 28.97
C PHE A 23 -2.39 64.83 29.56
N LEU A 24 -1.54 64.53 30.55
CA LEU A 24 -1.40 63.31 31.37
C LEU A 24 -0.75 63.74 32.72
N PRO A 25 -0.74 62.92 33.79
CA PRO A 25 -1.75 62.01 34.32
C PRO A 25 -2.24 62.55 35.70
N PRO A 26 -2.54 61.74 36.74
CA PRO A 26 -1.47 61.11 37.56
C PRO A 26 -1.77 59.66 38.01
N GLU A 27 -0.78 59.02 38.64
CA GLU A 27 -0.79 57.60 39.06
C GLU A 27 -0.69 57.37 40.59
N THR A 28 -1.36 56.32 41.09
CA THR A 28 -1.00 55.54 42.33
C THR A 28 -1.08 56.30 43.69
N PRO A 29 -0.79 55.71 44.88
CA PRO A 29 -0.41 54.32 45.24
C PRO A 29 -1.18 53.69 46.45
N LEU A 30 -0.68 52.52 46.92
CA LEU A 30 -1.00 51.80 48.19
C LEU A 30 -2.35 51.04 48.29
N SER A 31 -2.53 50.04 49.18
CA SER A 31 -1.61 49.02 49.76
C SER A 31 -2.40 47.92 50.51
N THR A 32 -1.81 46.74 50.59
CA THR A 32 -2.11 45.55 51.43
C THR A 32 -3.07 45.68 52.64
N LYS A 33 -3.98 44.69 52.82
CA LYS A 33 -3.92 43.73 53.97
C LYS A 33 -5.00 42.63 53.99
N ILE A 34 -4.62 41.52 54.61
CA ILE A 34 -5.31 40.23 54.78
C ILE A 34 -6.52 40.32 55.74
N ARG A 35 -7.59 39.54 55.50
CA ARG A 35 -8.37 38.90 56.58
C ARG A 35 -8.67 37.42 56.28
N LYS A 36 -8.59 36.59 57.32
CA LYS A 36 -8.93 35.16 57.33
C LYS A 36 -10.42 34.98 57.72
N PRO A 37 -11.08 33.85 57.38
CA PRO A 37 -12.46 33.59 57.81
C PRO A 37 -12.55 33.48 59.34
N ILE A 38 -13.65 33.95 59.92
CA ILE A 38 -13.91 33.93 61.36
C ILE A 38 -14.71 32.68 61.73
N ARG A 39 -14.22 31.98 62.76
CA ARG A 39 -14.87 30.82 63.40
C ARG A 39 -16.08 31.29 64.21
N ALA A 40 -17.27 30.83 63.85
CA ALA A 40 -18.48 31.10 64.62
C ALA A 40 -18.63 30.14 65.82
N THR A 41 -19.09 30.66 66.94
CA THR A 41 -19.59 29.92 68.11
C THR A 41 -20.91 30.56 68.56
N PRO A 42 -21.89 29.78 69.05
CA PRO A 42 -23.28 30.22 69.09
C PRO A 42 -23.59 31.20 70.23
N SER A 43 -24.39 32.23 69.93
CA SER A 43 -25.08 33.07 70.92
C SER A 43 -26.58 32.77 70.91
N SER A 44 -27.15 32.43 72.07
CA SER A 44 -28.57 32.11 72.23
C SER A 44 -29.46 33.37 72.25
N SER A 45 -30.45 33.44 71.37
CA SER A 45 -31.56 34.40 71.45
C SER A 45 -32.86 33.77 70.94
N THR A 46 -33.90 33.75 71.78
CA THR A 46 -35.10 32.93 71.57
C THR A 46 -36.26 33.72 70.96
N SER A 47 -36.66 33.44 69.71
CA SER A 47 -37.89 34.00 69.12
C SER A 47 -38.42 33.22 67.91
N SER A 48 -39.74 32.94 67.90
CA SER A 48 -40.59 32.54 66.76
C SER A 48 -40.12 31.38 65.85
N SER A 49 -40.60 30.16 66.14
CA SER A 49 -40.23 28.91 65.47
C SER A 49 -41.15 28.50 64.30
N THR A 50 -41.46 29.39 63.36
CA THR A 50 -42.41 29.12 62.24
C THR A 50 -41.86 29.33 60.83
N ASN A 51 -40.74 30.06 60.65
CA ASN A 51 -40.12 30.25 59.34
C ASN A 51 -38.97 29.25 59.05
N GLY A 52 -38.34 28.69 60.09
CA GLY A 52 -37.20 27.76 59.93
C GLY A 52 -37.59 26.44 59.25
N THR A 53 -38.78 25.91 59.54
CA THR A 53 -39.29 24.68 58.92
C THR A 53 -39.48 24.82 57.42
N LYS A 54 -40.09 25.91 56.93
CA LYS A 54 -40.27 26.12 55.48
C LYS A 54 -38.96 26.22 54.69
N LEU A 55 -37.93 26.83 55.28
CA LEU A 55 -36.61 26.89 54.66
C LEU A 55 -35.95 25.51 54.63
N GLN A 56 -35.98 24.76 55.75
CA GLN A 56 -35.43 23.40 55.81
C GLN A 56 -36.19 22.41 54.92
N GLU A 57 -37.52 22.55 54.77
CA GLU A 57 -38.33 21.78 53.82
C GLU A 57 -37.95 22.11 52.37
N GLN A 58 -37.72 23.38 52.03
CA GLN A 58 -37.27 23.77 50.69
C GLN A 58 -35.87 23.27 50.37
N GLU A 59 -34.92 23.35 51.30
CA GLU A 59 -33.57 22.78 51.14
C GLU A 59 -33.62 21.24 50.98
N GLN A 60 -34.41 20.55 51.80
CA GLN A 60 -34.60 19.10 51.69
C GLN A 60 -35.30 18.68 50.39
N LEU A 61 -36.18 19.51 49.83
CA LEU A 61 -36.82 19.28 48.53
C LEU A 61 -35.88 19.55 47.35
N GLN A 62 -34.95 20.51 47.47
CA GLN A 62 -33.91 20.73 46.43
C GLN A 62 -32.88 19.60 46.39
N ASP A 63 -32.47 19.05 47.54
CA ASP A 63 -31.53 17.92 47.61
C ASP A 63 -32.14 16.58 47.12
N GLN A 64 -33.43 16.59 46.76
CA GLN A 64 -34.16 15.50 46.08
C GLN A 64 -34.28 15.69 44.56
N CYS A 65 -33.81 16.78 43.96
CA CYS A 65 -33.87 16.96 42.50
C CYS A 65 -32.58 16.49 41.80
N ILE A 66 -32.65 16.26 40.48
CA ILE A 66 -31.43 16.13 39.66
C ILE A 66 -30.71 17.48 39.65
N LYS A 67 -29.44 17.51 40.08
CA LYS A 67 -28.63 18.73 40.14
C LYS A 67 -28.05 19.03 38.75
N VAL A 68 -28.38 20.18 38.17
CA VAL A 68 -28.08 20.51 36.77
C VAL A 68 -27.06 21.64 36.65
N TYR A 69 -25.97 21.30 35.97
CA TYR A 69 -24.83 22.16 35.66
C TYR A 69 -24.80 22.39 34.15
N ILE A 70 -24.63 23.63 33.70
CA ILE A 70 -24.28 23.93 32.31
C ILE A 70 -22.81 24.31 32.24
N ARG A 71 -22.07 23.79 31.25
CA ARG A 71 -20.70 24.19 30.97
C ARG A 71 -20.59 24.77 29.56
N ILE A 72 -20.20 26.05 29.50
CA ILE A 72 -19.87 26.74 28.27
C ILE A 72 -18.46 26.31 27.85
N ARG A 73 -18.31 25.82 26.62
CA ARG A 73 -17.00 25.66 25.97
C ARG A 73 -16.53 27.05 25.47
N PRO A 74 -15.23 27.40 25.56
CA PRO A 74 -14.68 28.57 24.90
C PRO A 74 -15.06 28.63 23.42
N ASN A 75 -15.27 29.83 22.89
CA ASN A 75 -15.75 30.02 21.52
C ASN A 75 -14.82 29.35 20.46
N ASP A 76 -15.41 28.47 19.64
CA ASP A 76 -14.87 28.09 18.33
C ASP A 76 -15.51 28.96 17.24
N ASP A 77 -14.92 29.02 16.03
CA ASP A 77 -15.34 29.86 14.89
C ASP A 77 -16.77 29.59 14.32
N HIS A 78 -17.57 28.74 14.95
CA HIS A 78 -18.94 28.40 14.52
C HIS A 78 -19.99 29.40 15.02
N ASP A 79 -20.17 30.49 14.27
CA ASP A 79 -20.90 31.68 14.74
C ASP A 79 -22.45 31.60 14.59
N GLN A 80 -23.10 30.52 15.06
CA GLN A 80 -24.56 30.33 14.91
C GLN A 80 -25.40 30.89 16.07
N LEU A 81 -24.88 30.83 17.30
CA LEU A 81 -25.52 31.35 18.51
C LEU A 81 -24.63 32.40 19.16
N GLN A 82 -25.24 33.48 19.65
CA GLN A 82 -24.64 34.30 20.70
C GLN A 82 -25.02 33.70 22.05
N ILE A 83 -24.03 33.41 22.88
CA ILE A 83 -24.19 32.91 24.25
C ILE A 83 -23.67 33.98 25.20
N GLU A 84 -24.46 34.32 26.21
CA GLU A 84 -24.14 35.34 27.19
C GLU A 84 -24.31 34.77 28.61
N PHE A 85 -23.20 34.72 29.35
CA PHE A 85 -23.19 34.32 30.75
C PHE A 85 -23.71 35.47 31.62
N LEU A 86 -24.91 35.32 32.19
CA LEU A 86 -25.51 36.36 33.03
C LEU A 86 -25.05 36.27 34.48
N ASN A 87 -24.91 35.04 35.01
CA ASN A 87 -24.38 34.72 36.34
C ASN A 87 -24.35 33.20 36.53
N ASN A 88 -23.80 32.75 37.68
CA ASN A 88 -23.66 31.36 38.09
C ASN A 88 -24.94 30.51 38.07
N SER A 89 -26.15 31.03 37.84
CA SER A 89 -27.38 30.23 37.73
C SER A 89 -28.21 30.53 36.48
N SER A 90 -27.77 31.44 35.60
CA SER A 90 -28.54 31.84 34.42
C SER A 90 -27.68 32.22 33.20
N ILE A 91 -28.22 31.93 32.02
CA ILE A 91 -27.55 32.07 30.73
C ILE A 91 -28.55 32.55 29.69
N GLN A 92 -28.15 33.48 28.84
CA GLN A 92 -28.95 33.99 27.72
C GLN A 92 -28.39 33.47 26.40
N VAL A 93 -29.27 33.06 25.49
CA VAL A 93 -28.91 32.53 24.17
C VAL A 93 -29.78 33.14 23.08
N THR A 94 -29.14 33.61 22.02
CA THR A 94 -29.79 34.29 20.88
C THR A 94 -29.31 33.66 19.56
N CYS A 95 -30.25 33.31 18.68
CA CYS A 95 -29.92 32.75 17.36
C CYS A 95 -29.44 33.84 16.40
N LYS A 96 -28.27 33.68 15.77
CA LYS A 96 -27.76 34.63 14.77
C LYS A 96 -28.40 34.44 13.38
N ASN A 97 -28.84 33.22 13.04
CA ASN A 97 -29.23 32.82 11.68
C ASN A 97 -30.73 32.54 11.50
N GLN A 98 -31.60 33.56 11.57
CA GLN A 98 -32.94 33.55 10.96
C GLN A 98 -33.33 34.95 10.44
N GLU A 99 -34.14 35.02 9.38
CA GLU A 99 -34.64 36.30 8.78
C GLU A 99 -35.66 37.04 9.67
N LYS A 100 -35.89 36.54 10.89
CA LYS A 100 -36.56 37.24 11.99
C LYS A 100 -35.65 37.14 13.19
N ALA A 101 -35.42 38.26 13.88
CA ALA A 101 -34.68 38.27 15.14
C ALA A 101 -35.42 37.41 16.17
N ASP A 102 -34.89 36.23 16.44
CA ASP A 102 -35.40 35.30 17.44
C ASP A 102 -35.17 35.91 18.83
N THR A 103 -36.18 35.89 19.70
CA THR A 103 -36.08 36.59 20.99
C THR A 103 -35.03 35.93 21.89
N PRO A 104 -34.19 36.71 22.61
CA PRO A 104 -33.21 36.16 23.54
C PRO A 104 -33.85 35.23 24.57
N LYS A 105 -33.35 34.00 24.66
CA LYS A 105 -33.90 32.95 25.53
C LYS A 105 -33.02 32.80 26.75
N VAL A 106 -33.58 33.15 27.91
CA VAL A 106 -32.93 33.01 29.22
C VAL A 106 -33.27 31.65 29.81
N PHE A 107 -32.25 30.90 30.18
CA PHE A 107 -32.36 29.59 30.82
C PHE A 107 -31.83 29.64 32.26
N LEU A 108 -32.41 28.80 33.13
CA LEU A 108 -32.15 28.79 34.58
C LEU A 108 -31.77 27.39 35.07
N PHE A 109 -30.61 27.29 35.75
CA PHE A 109 -30.01 26.04 36.22
C PHE A 109 -29.56 26.14 37.68
N ASP A 110 -29.00 25.06 38.24
CA ASP A 110 -28.46 25.08 39.60
C ASP A 110 -27.06 25.72 39.59
N GLN A 111 -26.24 25.38 38.59
CA GLN A 111 -25.03 26.13 38.24
C GLN A 111 -24.85 26.32 36.73
N VAL A 112 -24.23 27.43 36.34
CA VAL A 112 -23.70 27.70 35.00
C VAL A 112 -22.21 28.01 35.15
N LEU A 113 -21.40 27.37 34.33
CA LEU A 113 -19.94 27.45 34.33
C LEU A 113 -19.52 28.13 33.01
N ASP A 114 -18.78 29.23 33.12
CA ASP A 114 -18.30 29.98 31.96
C ASP A 114 -17.11 29.30 31.28
N GLU A 115 -16.66 29.89 30.19
CA GLU A 115 -15.51 29.40 29.40
C GLU A 115 -14.18 29.42 30.17
N ASN A 116 -14.09 30.15 31.29
CA ASN A 116 -12.90 30.26 32.13
C ASN A 116 -12.82 29.18 33.23
N VAL A 117 -13.88 28.38 33.45
CA VAL A 117 -13.90 27.36 34.51
C VAL A 117 -12.99 26.16 34.17
N SER A 118 -11.83 26.14 34.82
CA SER A 118 -10.83 25.07 34.71
C SER A 118 -11.36 23.71 35.18
N GLN A 119 -10.75 22.63 34.69
CA GLN A 119 -11.09 21.25 35.05
C GLN A 119 -11.02 20.99 36.58
N GLN A 120 -10.09 21.65 37.26
CA GLN A 120 -9.98 21.61 38.72
C GLN A 120 -11.23 22.19 39.39
N GLN A 121 -11.69 23.37 38.97
CA GLN A 121 -12.91 24.00 39.51
C GLN A 121 -14.17 23.18 39.20
N VAL A 122 -14.28 22.54 38.03
CA VAL A 122 -15.38 21.60 37.75
C VAL A 122 -15.35 20.39 38.69
N PHE A 123 -14.16 19.87 38.98
CA PHE A 123 -14.00 18.79 39.94
C PHE A 123 -14.33 19.21 41.38
N ASP A 124 -13.88 20.38 41.83
CA ASP A 124 -14.17 20.88 43.18
C ASP A 124 -15.67 21.18 43.39
N LEU A 125 -16.37 21.58 42.33
CA LEU A 125 -17.80 21.89 42.35
C LEU A 125 -18.73 20.69 42.17
N ILE A 126 -18.32 19.67 41.40
CA ILE A 126 -19.16 18.51 41.03
C ILE A 126 -18.56 17.19 41.55
N GLY A 127 -17.29 16.92 41.22
CA GLY A 127 -16.61 15.68 41.57
C GLY A 127 -16.43 15.48 43.08
N VAL A 128 -16.11 16.54 43.82
CA VAL A 128 -15.98 16.49 45.28
C VAL A 128 -17.32 16.13 45.94
N PRO A 129 -18.45 16.83 45.72
CA PRO A 129 -19.76 16.41 46.24
C PRO A 129 -20.15 14.97 45.89
N VAL A 130 -19.90 14.53 44.64
CA VAL A 130 -20.16 13.14 44.22
C VAL A 130 -19.37 12.14 45.07
N VAL A 131 -18.09 12.41 45.33
CA VAL A 131 -17.26 11.58 46.20
C VAL A 131 -17.76 11.58 47.65
N GLU A 132 -18.19 12.71 48.21
CA GLU A 132 -18.75 12.73 49.56
C GLU A 132 -20.08 11.95 49.68
N GLU A 133 -20.94 11.95 48.66
CA GLU A 133 -22.20 11.19 48.63
C GLU A 133 -21.93 9.66 48.61
N LEU A 134 -20.94 9.22 47.82
CA LEU A 134 -20.50 7.81 47.75
C LEU A 134 -19.89 7.32 49.07
N LEU A 135 -19.03 8.13 49.70
CA LEU A 135 -18.44 7.83 51.00
C LEU A 135 -19.49 7.81 52.13
N GLN A 136 -20.60 8.55 51.98
CA GLN A 136 -21.75 8.54 52.91
C GLN A 136 -22.69 7.34 52.75
N GLY A 137 -22.57 6.53 51.70
CA GLY A 137 -23.41 5.33 51.50
C GLY A 137 -24.40 5.41 50.34
N PHE A 138 -24.42 6.49 49.55
CA PHE A 138 -25.31 6.62 48.40
C PHE A 138 -24.67 6.07 47.11
N ASN A 139 -25.50 5.63 46.15
CA ASN A 139 -25.08 5.56 44.76
C ASN A 139 -25.10 6.97 44.16
N ALA A 140 -24.27 7.21 43.14
CA ALA A 140 -24.25 8.47 42.42
C ALA A 140 -24.22 8.26 40.90
N SER A 141 -24.64 9.27 40.15
CA SER A 141 -24.57 9.26 38.68
C SER A 141 -24.18 10.65 38.16
N ILE A 142 -23.17 10.72 37.29
CA ILE A 142 -22.81 11.92 36.51
C ILE A 142 -23.11 11.64 35.04
N LEU A 143 -23.86 12.51 34.37
CA LEU A 143 -24.12 12.44 32.93
C LEU A 143 -23.57 13.67 32.21
N GLY A 144 -22.69 13.49 31.23
CA GLY A 144 -22.33 14.50 30.24
C GLY A 144 -23.25 14.40 29.03
N TYR A 145 -23.98 15.48 28.71
CA TYR A 145 -24.88 15.59 27.56
C TYR A 145 -24.54 16.84 26.74
N GLY A 146 -24.71 16.78 25.42
CA GLY A 146 -24.44 17.89 24.52
C GLY A 146 -24.18 17.45 23.08
N HIS A 147 -24.02 18.41 22.17
CA HIS A 147 -23.65 18.13 20.78
C HIS A 147 -22.18 17.66 20.65
N THR A 148 -21.78 17.07 19.54
CA THR A 148 -20.38 16.75 19.24
C THR A 148 -19.55 18.02 19.16
N GLY A 149 -18.33 17.97 19.73
CA GLY A 149 -17.48 19.15 19.93
C GLY A 149 -17.71 19.91 21.24
N SER A 150 -18.91 19.85 21.84
CA SER A 150 -19.29 20.69 23.00
C SER A 150 -18.54 20.42 24.32
N GLY A 151 -17.62 19.45 24.34
CA GLY A 151 -16.71 19.20 25.46
C GLY A 151 -17.14 18.09 26.44
N LYS A 152 -18.15 17.25 26.11
CA LYS A 152 -18.59 16.11 26.95
C LYS A 152 -17.42 15.27 27.49
N THR A 153 -16.66 14.65 26.57
CA THR A 153 -15.52 13.76 26.86
C THR A 153 -14.42 14.48 27.64
N PHE A 154 -14.18 15.77 27.35
CA PHE A 154 -13.23 16.62 28.07
C PHE A 154 -13.67 16.86 29.53
N THR A 155 -14.94 17.21 29.77
CA THR A 155 -15.47 17.35 31.14
C THR A 155 -15.42 16.02 31.90
N MET A 156 -15.86 14.93 31.25
CA MET A 156 -15.89 13.61 31.88
C MET A 156 -14.50 13.04 32.14
N GLY A 157 -13.49 13.42 31.36
CA GLY A 157 -12.14 12.86 31.44
C GLY A 157 -12.03 11.46 30.82
N THR A 158 -12.87 11.16 29.82
CA THR A 158 -12.89 9.87 29.10
C THR A 158 -11.87 9.80 27.95
N ASN A 159 -11.01 10.81 27.80
CA ASN A 159 -9.88 10.87 26.87
C ASN A 159 -8.54 10.42 27.48
N LEU A 160 -8.55 9.47 28.44
CA LEU A 160 -7.36 9.03 29.20
C LEU A 160 -6.19 8.48 28.33
N HIS A 161 -6.37 8.28 27.03
CA HIS A 161 -5.25 7.99 26.11
C HIS A 161 -4.26 9.16 26.06
N GLU A 162 -4.74 10.39 25.95
CA GLU A 162 -3.95 11.58 25.61
C GLU A 162 -2.97 11.99 26.73
N ILE A 163 -3.11 11.37 27.90
CA ILE A 163 -2.36 11.62 29.14
C ILE A 163 -1.88 10.32 29.80
N ALA A 164 -1.89 9.19 29.08
CA ALA A 164 -1.57 7.87 29.64
C ALA A 164 -0.22 7.83 30.37
N ASP A 165 0.80 8.38 29.71
CA ASP A 165 2.20 8.43 30.16
C ASP A 165 2.36 9.27 31.45
N SER A 166 1.41 10.16 31.75
CA SER A 166 1.43 10.95 32.99
C SER A 166 1.07 10.13 34.23
N PHE A 167 0.31 9.02 34.10
CA PHE A 167 -0.14 8.24 35.26
C PHE A 167 1.02 7.49 35.96
N GLU A 168 2.12 7.21 35.26
CA GLU A 168 3.33 6.63 35.86
C GLU A 168 4.05 7.61 36.80
N SER A 169 3.89 8.92 36.58
CA SER A 169 4.43 9.97 37.47
C SER A 169 3.69 10.12 38.80
N GLY A 170 2.58 9.39 38.99
CA GLY A 170 1.73 9.44 40.18
C GLY A 170 0.94 10.75 40.37
N ASN A 171 1.04 11.71 39.45
CA ASN A 171 0.38 13.01 39.53
C ASN A 171 -0.59 13.20 38.35
N LEU A 172 -1.77 13.79 38.60
CA LEU A 172 -2.73 14.10 37.54
C LEU A 172 -2.45 15.45 36.86
N PRO A 173 -2.29 15.50 35.52
CA PRO A 173 -2.21 16.75 34.77
C PRO A 173 -3.39 17.70 35.03
N ALA A 174 -3.13 19.01 34.98
CA ALA A 174 -4.17 20.03 35.21
C ALA A 174 -5.39 19.89 34.28
N ALA A 175 -5.18 19.42 33.04
CA ALA A 175 -6.21 19.19 32.03
C ALA A 175 -7.12 17.96 32.29
N CYS A 176 -6.79 17.09 33.25
CA CYS A 176 -7.59 15.93 33.62
C CYS A 176 -9.05 16.30 33.93
N GLY A 177 -10.01 15.64 33.30
CA GLY A 177 -11.44 15.77 33.60
C GLY A 177 -11.86 15.06 34.90
N LEU A 178 -13.17 14.87 35.08
CA LEU A 178 -13.75 14.36 36.32
C LEU A 178 -13.29 12.95 36.71
N LEU A 179 -13.28 11.99 35.78
CA LEU A 179 -13.02 10.56 36.05
C LEU A 179 -11.71 10.31 36.81
N PRO A 180 -10.52 10.71 36.32
CA PRO A 180 -9.26 10.40 37.00
C PRO A 180 -9.17 11.07 38.38
N ARG A 181 -9.70 12.29 38.53
CA ARG A 181 -9.70 13.05 39.79
C ARG A 181 -10.64 12.46 40.84
N ILE A 182 -11.78 11.90 40.40
CA ILE A 182 -12.70 11.15 41.26
C ILE A 182 -12.02 9.86 41.76
N VAL A 183 -11.31 9.13 40.89
CA VAL A 183 -10.56 7.92 41.28
C VAL A 183 -9.43 8.27 42.26
N GLU A 184 -8.65 9.33 42.01
CA GLU A 184 -7.62 9.85 42.93
C GLU A 184 -8.18 10.16 44.32
N ARG A 185 -9.25 10.96 44.39
CA ARG A 185 -9.85 11.35 45.67
C ARG A 185 -10.47 10.15 46.41
N LEU A 186 -11.01 9.17 45.68
CA LEU A 186 -11.53 7.94 46.28
C LEU A 186 -10.42 7.02 46.79
N LEU A 187 -9.33 6.83 46.05
CA LEU A 187 -8.15 6.09 46.55
C LEU A 187 -7.61 6.71 47.83
N ASN A 188 -7.57 8.04 47.90
CA ASN A 188 -7.07 8.80 49.05
C ASN A 188 -8.07 8.94 50.22
N ARG A 189 -9.35 8.55 50.07
CA ARG A 189 -10.39 8.77 51.11
C ARG A 189 -11.37 7.62 51.37
N LYS A 190 -11.36 6.55 50.58
CA LYS A 190 -12.00 5.28 50.94
C LYS A 190 -11.36 4.74 52.23
N LYS A 191 -12.06 3.88 52.96
CA LYS A 191 -11.49 3.20 54.13
C LYS A 191 -10.48 2.12 53.72
N VAL A 192 -9.78 1.58 54.72
CA VAL A 192 -8.82 0.46 54.54
C VAL A 192 -9.56 -0.83 54.18
N ASP A 193 -10.75 -1.05 54.75
CA ASP A 193 -11.66 -2.18 54.49
C ASP A 193 -12.54 -2.04 53.24
N GLU A 194 -12.48 -0.90 52.55
CA GLU A 194 -13.24 -0.62 51.33
C GLU A 194 -12.41 -0.94 50.07
N GLN A 195 -12.87 -1.87 49.24
CA GLN A 195 -12.25 -2.16 47.94
C GLN A 195 -12.83 -1.24 46.84
N LEU A 196 -11.97 -0.75 45.95
CA LEU A 196 -12.35 0.10 44.82
C LEU A 196 -12.19 -0.69 43.52
N SER A 197 -13.26 -0.93 42.77
CA SER A 197 -13.20 -1.63 41.48
C SER A 197 -14.03 -0.91 40.41
N CYS A 198 -13.85 -1.26 39.14
CA CYS A 198 -14.55 -0.60 38.03
C CYS A 198 -14.97 -1.56 36.92
N SER A 199 -15.98 -1.14 36.16
CA SER A 199 -16.32 -1.71 34.84
C SER A 199 -16.43 -0.57 33.84
N LEU A 200 -16.06 -0.81 32.58
CA LEU A 200 -16.09 0.20 31.52
C LEU A 200 -16.86 -0.35 30.34
N PHE A 201 -17.94 0.32 29.94
CA PHE A 201 -18.82 -0.12 28.88
C PHE A 201 -18.88 0.86 27.71
N GLU A 202 -19.07 0.30 26.53
CA GLU A 202 -19.47 1.00 25.32
C GLU A 202 -20.88 0.57 24.91
N ILE A 203 -21.73 1.53 24.55
CA ILE A 203 -23.03 1.29 23.92
C ILE A 203 -22.96 1.80 22.48
N TYR A 204 -23.01 0.87 21.54
CA TYR A 204 -22.78 1.12 20.12
C TYR A 204 -23.68 0.21 19.26
N ASN A 205 -24.34 0.79 18.24
CA ASN A 205 -25.25 0.07 17.33
C ASN A 205 -26.23 -0.87 18.07
N GLY A 206 -26.92 -0.32 19.09
CA GLY A 206 -27.86 -1.02 19.98
C GLY A 206 -27.25 -2.04 20.96
N GLY A 207 -26.00 -2.48 20.75
CA GLY A 207 -25.29 -3.42 21.62
C GLY A 207 -24.59 -2.74 22.80
N VAL A 208 -24.33 -3.52 23.85
CA VAL A 208 -23.46 -3.13 24.99
C VAL A 208 -22.24 -4.03 24.99
N TYR A 209 -21.04 -3.46 25.11
CA TYR A 209 -19.76 -4.18 25.06
C TYR A 209 -18.93 -3.80 26.29
N ASP A 210 -18.20 -4.79 26.84
CA ASP A 210 -17.24 -4.58 27.93
C ASP A 210 -15.89 -4.16 27.35
N LEU A 211 -15.43 -2.94 27.65
CA LEU A 211 -14.14 -2.41 27.19
C LEU A 211 -12.94 -2.99 27.94
N PHE A 212 -13.14 -3.85 28.95
CA PHE A 212 -12.13 -4.78 29.49
C PHE A 212 -12.28 -6.21 28.91
N GLY A 213 -13.36 -6.48 28.18
CA GLY A 213 -13.76 -7.77 27.62
C GLY A 213 -13.07 -8.18 26.32
N GLU A 214 -13.66 -9.18 25.66
CA GLU A 214 -13.42 -9.49 24.25
C GLU A 214 -14.27 -8.53 23.40
N ALA A 215 -13.67 -7.78 22.48
CA ALA A 215 -14.34 -6.66 21.80
C ALA A 215 -15.60 -7.06 21.00
N SER A 216 -15.66 -8.28 20.47
CA SER A 216 -16.81 -8.81 19.71
C SER A 216 -18.01 -9.22 20.59
N LYS A 217 -17.85 -9.31 21.92
CA LYS A 217 -18.78 -10.02 22.80
C LYS A 217 -19.77 -9.09 23.48
N LYS A 218 -21.01 -9.11 22.98
CA LYS A 218 -22.13 -8.34 23.54
C LYS A 218 -22.48 -8.81 24.96
N CYS A 219 -22.45 -7.89 25.92
CA CYS A 219 -23.03 -8.06 27.25
C CYS A 219 -24.56 -8.07 27.17
N LYS A 220 -25.24 -8.73 28.13
CA LYS A 220 -26.70 -8.64 28.27
C LYS A 220 -27.07 -7.85 29.51
N VAL A 221 -27.77 -6.72 29.33
CA VAL A 221 -28.34 -5.92 30.41
C VAL A 221 -29.60 -6.61 30.94
N LYS A 222 -29.76 -6.64 32.27
CA LYS A 222 -31.00 -7.05 32.95
C LYS A 222 -31.30 -6.04 34.06
N TYR A 223 -32.57 -5.80 34.34
CA TYR A 223 -32.99 -5.04 35.53
C TYR A 223 -33.60 -6.01 36.54
N SER A 224 -33.07 -6.03 37.76
CA SER A 224 -33.46 -6.99 38.81
C SER A 224 -33.35 -6.33 40.19
N ASN A 225 -34.32 -6.56 41.07
CA ASN A 225 -34.33 -6.06 42.47
C ASN A 225 -34.08 -4.55 42.64
N GLY A 226 -34.42 -3.74 41.63
CA GLY A 226 -34.19 -2.28 41.62
C GLY A 226 -32.82 -1.82 41.13
N VAL A 227 -31.99 -2.75 40.62
CA VAL A 227 -30.63 -2.51 40.12
C VAL A 227 -30.48 -3.04 38.69
N ASP A 228 -29.79 -2.28 37.86
CA ASP A 228 -29.40 -2.70 36.51
C ASP A 228 -28.07 -3.48 36.52
N VAL A 229 -28.14 -4.74 36.10
CA VAL A 229 -27.06 -5.74 36.14
C VAL A 229 -26.59 -6.02 34.72
N VAL A 230 -25.30 -5.76 34.45
CA VAL A 230 -24.66 -6.13 33.18
C VAL A 230 -24.06 -7.52 33.33
N THR A 231 -24.63 -8.50 32.63
CA THR A 231 -24.07 -9.87 32.61
C THR A 231 -22.93 -9.99 31.60
N ASN A 232 -21.95 -10.84 31.91
CA ASN A 232 -20.66 -10.98 31.20
C ASN A 232 -19.74 -9.74 31.26
N ALA A 233 -19.94 -8.85 32.24
CA ALA A 233 -19.05 -7.73 32.51
C ALA A 233 -17.89 -8.13 33.44
N LYS A 234 -16.66 -7.73 33.11
CA LYS A 234 -15.53 -7.78 34.05
C LYS A 234 -15.58 -6.59 35.02
N LYS A 235 -15.22 -6.86 36.28
CA LYS A 235 -14.81 -5.82 37.24
C LYS A 235 -13.30 -5.87 37.39
N LYS A 236 -12.59 -4.75 37.17
CA LYS A 236 -11.16 -4.62 37.48
C LYS A 236 -10.97 -3.85 38.79
N LEU A 237 -10.18 -4.40 39.70
CA LEU A 237 -9.76 -3.78 40.96
C LEU A 237 -8.78 -2.61 40.69
N ILE A 238 -8.90 -1.52 41.45
CA ILE A 238 -8.05 -0.32 41.37
C ILE A 238 -7.32 -0.17 42.71
N HIS A 239 -5.99 -0.27 42.68
CA HIS A 239 -5.14 -0.07 43.86
C HIS A 239 -4.45 1.29 43.86
N SER A 240 -4.18 1.85 42.68
CA SER A 240 -3.39 3.08 42.52
C SER A 240 -3.78 3.86 41.25
N LEU A 241 -3.18 5.03 41.02
CA LEU A 241 -3.41 5.79 39.79
C LEU A 241 -2.82 5.13 38.54
N SER A 242 -1.80 4.27 38.65
CA SER A 242 -1.26 3.55 37.48
C SER A 242 -2.25 2.55 36.90
N ASP A 243 -3.26 2.09 37.66
CA ASP A 243 -4.36 1.28 37.14
C ASP A 243 -5.22 2.04 36.10
N LEU A 244 -5.21 3.38 36.11
CA LEU A 244 -5.86 4.19 35.08
C LEU A 244 -5.29 3.94 33.67
N SER A 245 -4.04 3.46 33.55
CA SER A 245 -3.46 3.02 32.27
C SER A 245 -4.30 1.91 31.60
N SER A 246 -4.90 1.01 32.40
CA SER A 246 -5.74 -0.07 31.88
C SER A 246 -7.15 0.40 31.48
N ILE A 247 -7.65 1.47 32.13
CA ILE A 247 -8.89 2.16 31.72
C ILE A 247 -8.62 2.95 30.43
N SER A 248 -7.46 3.60 30.33
CA SER A 248 -6.94 4.21 29.10
C SER A 248 -6.84 3.19 27.94
N SER A 249 -6.39 1.96 28.20
CA SER A 249 -6.40 0.87 27.21
C SER A 249 -7.79 0.35 26.83
N GLY A 250 -8.79 0.43 27.73
CA GLY A 250 -10.19 0.21 27.36
C GLY A 250 -10.72 1.32 26.46
N LEU A 251 -10.42 2.58 26.77
CA LEU A 251 -10.82 3.75 25.99
C LEU A 251 -10.10 3.81 24.62
N LYS A 252 -8.84 3.37 24.52
CA LYS A 252 -8.13 3.17 23.24
C LYS A 252 -8.95 2.31 22.27
N ARG A 253 -9.56 1.21 22.74
CA ARG A 253 -10.38 0.31 21.91
C ARG A 253 -11.68 0.95 21.42
N ARG A 254 -12.35 1.79 22.24
CA ARG A 254 -13.49 2.64 21.82
C ARG A 254 -13.10 3.52 20.62
N HIS A 255 -11.90 4.09 20.63
CA HIS A 255 -11.41 4.97 19.56
C HIS A 255 -10.93 4.26 18.29
N GLN A 256 -10.59 2.98 18.34
CA GLN A 256 -9.99 2.24 17.21
C GLN A 256 -11.01 1.41 16.40
N SER A 257 -12.20 1.13 16.94
CA SER A 257 -13.22 0.26 16.32
C SER A 257 -14.07 0.95 15.23
N ALA A 258 -13.46 1.69 14.31
CA ALA A 258 -14.13 2.22 13.12
C ALA A 258 -13.18 2.39 11.92
N THR A 259 -13.66 2.09 10.71
CA THR A 259 -12.95 2.33 9.46
C THR A 259 -12.78 3.84 9.20
N GLY A 260 -11.56 4.27 8.89
CA GLY A 260 -11.22 5.56 8.27
C GLY A 260 -11.67 6.83 9.00
N GLN A 261 -10.77 7.47 9.76
CA GLN A 261 -10.82 8.89 10.18
C GLN A 261 -12.06 9.41 10.96
N ASN A 262 -13.02 8.55 11.34
CA ASN A 262 -14.21 8.97 12.09
C ASN A 262 -13.95 9.05 13.62
N LEU A 263 -14.33 10.16 14.27
CA LEU A 263 -14.26 10.30 15.74
C LEU A 263 -15.33 9.43 16.44
N SER A 264 -14.99 8.17 16.74
CA SER A 264 -15.87 7.19 17.40
C SER A 264 -16.54 7.70 18.69
N SER A 265 -15.86 8.55 19.48
CA SER A 265 -16.42 9.14 20.71
C SER A 265 -17.66 10.02 20.49
N SER A 266 -17.94 10.46 19.26
CA SER A 266 -19.20 11.14 18.90
C SER A 266 -20.38 10.19 18.68
N ARG A 267 -20.11 8.90 18.46
CA ARG A 267 -21.06 7.89 17.94
C ARG A 267 -21.34 6.71 18.87
N SER A 268 -20.58 6.55 19.96
CA SER A 268 -20.90 5.59 21.01
C SER A 268 -21.08 6.26 22.37
N HIS A 269 -21.95 5.73 23.22
CA HIS A 269 -22.05 6.15 24.61
C HIS A 269 -21.05 5.35 25.46
N CYS A 270 -20.34 6.00 26.37
CA CYS A 270 -19.46 5.32 27.32
C CYS A 270 -20.02 5.41 28.75
N ILE A 271 -20.03 4.27 29.46
CA ILE A 271 -20.43 4.20 30.87
C ILE A 271 -19.26 3.60 31.65
N PHE A 272 -18.56 4.44 32.40
CA PHE A 272 -17.62 4.01 33.42
C PHE A 272 -18.37 3.83 34.74
N ARG A 273 -18.28 2.64 35.34
CA ARG A 273 -18.83 2.33 36.66
C ARG A 273 -17.70 2.17 37.65
N LEU A 274 -17.79 2.86 38.78
CA LEU A 274 -16.84 2.78 39.87
C LEU A 274 -17.57 2.28 41.12
N PHE A 275 -17.13 1.15 41.65
CA PHE A 275 -17.74 0.42 42.75
C PHE A 275 -16.89 0.54 44.01
N ILE A 276 -17.52 0.87 45.13
CA ILE A 276 -16.94 0.78 46.46
C ILE A 276 -17.61 -0.40 47.17
N THR A 277 -16.85 -1.43 47.48
CA THR A 277 -17.34 -2.65 48.16
C THR A 277 -16.76 -2.70 49.58
N THR A 278 -17.62 -2.67 50.61
CA THR A 278 -17.21 -2.86 52.01
C THR A 278 -17.04 -4.33 52.37
N ALA A 279 -16.36 -4.63 53.49
CA ALA A 279 -16.07 -5.99 53.94
C ALA A 279 -17.31 -6.87 54.25
N ASP A 280 -18.50 -6.26 54.38
CA ASP A 280 -19.80 -6.94 54.49
C ASP A 280 -20.41 -7.33 53.12
N ASN A 281 -19.70 -7.06 52.02
CA ASN A 281 -20.14 -7.14 50.62
C ASN A 281 -21.26 -6.15 50.23
N THR A 282 -21.51 -5.10 51.02
CA THR A 282 -22.35 -3.98 50.55
C THR A 282 -21.58 -3.21 49.47
N GLU A 283 -22.19 -3.06 48.29
CA GLU A 283 -21.61 -2.34 47.15
C GLU A 283 -22.34 -1.02 46.89
N ARG A 284 -21.57 0.05 46.62
CA ARG A 284 -22.04 1.38 46.21
C ARG A 284 -21.50 1.67 44.82
N CYS A 285 -22.32 2.22 43.93
CA CYS A 285 -21.95 2.46 42.53
C CYS A 285 -22.00 3.96 42.18
N LEU A 286 -20.93 4.43 41.53
CA LEU A 286 -20.92 5.65 40.73
C LEU A 286 -21.03 5.29 39.24
N ASN A 287 -22.05 5.80 38.57
CA ASN A 287 -22.15 5.78 37.10
C ASN A 287 -21.61 7.09 36.52
N MET A 288 -20.53 7.05 35.77
CA MET A 288 -20.04 8.18 34.95
C MET A 288 -20.36 7.91 33.49
N VAL A 289 -21.18 8.78 32.89
CA VAL A 289 -21.83 8.56 31.59
C VAL A 289 -21.42 9.66 30.62
N ASP A 290 -20.61 9.31 29.62
CA ASP A 290 -20.18 10.17 28.51
C ASP A 290 -21.01 9.79 27.28
N LEU A 291 -22.11 10.52 27.06
CA LEU A 291 -23.07 10.23 25.99
C LEU A 291 -22.52 10.60 24.61
N ALA A 292 -23.11 10.03 23.55
CA ALA A 292 -22.86 10.39 22.16
C ALA A 292 -23.33 11.82 21.82
N GLY A 293 -23.11 12.27 20.58
CA GLY A 293 -23.63 13.54 20.06
C GLY A 293 -25.16 13.64 20.14
N SER A 294 -25.68 14.73 20.71
CA SER A 294 -27.13 15.02 20.74
C SER A 294 -27.67 15.66 19.45
N GLU A 295 -26.79 16.01 18.52
CA GLU A 295 -27.15 16.50 17.19
C GLU A 295 -27.78 15.38 16.35
N ARG A 296 -28.77 15.75 15.53
CA ARG A 296 -29.19 14.86 14.44
C ARG A 296 -28.12 14.89 13.38
N GLN A 297 -27.43 13.77 13.17
CA GLN A 297 -26.65 13.56 11.96
C GLN A 297 -27.57 13.73 10.76
N LYS A 298 -27.49 14.89 10.10
CA LYS A 298 -28.16 15.13 8.82
C LYS A 298 -27.51 14.18 7.84
N THR A 299 -28.31 13.28 7.25
CA THR A 299 -27.84 12.34 6.24
C THR A 299 -27.26 13.11 5.07
N ALA A 300 -25.93 13.28 5.05
CA ALA A 300 -25.25 13.98 3.98
C ALA A 300 -25.51 13.24 2.66
N ASN A 301 -25.67 14.00 1.59
CA ASN A 301 -26.15 13.48 0.32
C ASN A 301 -25.28 12.32 -0.21
N ILE A 302 -25.96 11.27 -0.70
CA ILE A 302 -25.48 10.30 -1.68
C ILE A 302 -24.52 9.20 -1.16
N HIS A 303 -24.92 7.94 -1.38
CA HIS A 303 -24.12 6.70 -1.30
C HIS A 303 -23.36 6.38 0.01
N ALA A 304 -23.81 6.86 1.18
CA ALA A 304 -23.31 6.35 2.46
C ALA A 304 -23.64 4.85 2.64
N ASP A 305 -22.69 4.08 3.19
CA ASP A 305 -22.85 2.66 3.49
C ASP A 305 -24.07 2.39 4.38
N LYS A 306 -24.75 1.26 4.14
CA LYS A 306 -25.89 0.84 4.96
C LYS A 306 -25.52 0.77 6.45
N MET A 307 -24.29 0.33 6.77
CA MET A 307 -23.82 0.22 8.14
C MET A 307 -23.68 1.58 8.85
N LEU A 308 -23.29 2.64 8.13
CA LEU A 308 -23.21 4.01 8.64
C LEU A 308 -24.62 4.61 8.84
N LEU A 309 -25.56 4.28 7.96
CA LEU A 309 -26.97 4.68 8.09
C LEU A 309 -27.63 4.03 9.31
N ASP A 310 -27.43 2.73 9.51
CA ASP A 310 -27.93 1.99 10.66
C ASP A 310 -27.28 2.51 11.98
N GLU A 311 -25.97 2.76 11.98
CA GLU A 311 -25.23 3.40 13.09
C GLU A 311 -25.86 4.75 13.49
N ALA A 312 -26.02 5.67 12.53
CA ALA A 312 -26.61 6.99 12.74
C ALA A 312 -28.03 6.91 13.32
N ASN A 313 -28.83 5.95 12.85
CA ASN A 313 -30.18 5.72 13.35
C ASN A 313 -30.20 5.26 14.83
N TYR A 314 -29.29 4.37 15.25
CA TYR A 314 -29.23 3.90 16.65
C TYR A 314 -28.77 4.97 17.65
N ILE A 315 -27.86 5.87 17.25
CA ILE A 315 -27.44 7.01 18.09
C ILE A 315 -28.64 7.92 18.39
N ASN A 316 -29.36 8.31 17.34
CA ASN A 316 -30.56 9.13 17.46
C ASN A 316 -31.68 8.41 18.23
N THR A 317 -31.83 7.09 18.05
CA THR A 317 -32.83 6.27 18.75
C THR A 317 -32.58 6.23 20.26
N SER A 318 -31.38 5.85 20.68
CA SER A 318 -31.01 5.74 22.10
C SER A 318 -31.19 7.06 22.87
N LEU A 319 -30.77 8.19 22.29
CA LEU A 319 -31.02 9.51 22.89
C LEU A 319 -32.49 9.95 22.83
N THR A 320 -33.25 9.55 21.81
CA THR A 320 -34.70 9.83 21.72
C THR A 320 -35.50 9.03 22.75
N VAL A 321 -35.15 7.76 22.98
CA VAL A 321 -35.73 6.95 24.06
C VAL A 321 -35.36 7.54 25.43
N LEU A 322 -34.09 7.91 25.66
CA LEU A 322 -33.68 8.56 26.91
C LEU A 322 -34.41 9.90 27.14
N LYS A 323 -34.66 10.67 26.08
CA LYS A 323 -35.50 11.88 26.15
C LYS A 323 -36.94 11.55 26.57
N ARG A 324 -37.57 10.59 25.89
CA ARG A 324 -38.93 10.11 26.23
C ARG A 324 -39.01 9.55 27.65
N CYS A 325 -37.95 8.92 28.16
CA CYS A 325 -37.86 8.53 29.57
C CYS A 325 -37.92 9.75 30.50
N ILE A 326 -37.04 10.75 30.32
CA ILE A 326 -37.05 11.96 31.16
C ILE A 326 -38.41 12.68 31.12
N GLU A 327 -39.03 12.80 29.94
CA GLU A 327 -40.34 13.43 29.77
C GLU A 327 -41.46 12.61 30.44
N ALA A 328 -41.48 11.28 30.28
CA ALA A 328 -42.46 10.41 30.93
C ALA A 328 -42.33 10.39 32.47
N VAL A 329 -41.10 10.36 32.99
CA VAL A 329 -40.83 10.45 34.45
C VAL A 329 -41.34 11.77 35.02
N TYR A 330 -41.01 12.90 34.39
CA TYR A 330 -41.51 14.22 34.82
C TYR A 330 -43.05 14.30 34.76
N ASN A 331 -43.67 13.78 33.70
CA ASN A 331 -45.13 13.76 33.56
C ASN A 331 -45.80 12.88 34.62
N ASN A 332 -45.25 11.69 34.91
CA ASN A 332 -45.73 10.76 35.94
C ASN A 332 -45.56 11.30 37.38
N GLN A 333 -44.64 12.25 37.60
CA GLN A 333 -44.42 12.93 38.88
C GLN A 333 -45.24 14.21 39.04
N SER A 334 -45.76 14.78 37.94
CA SER A 334 -46.53 16.03 37.94
C SER A 334 -48.04 15.84 37.76
N ASN A 335 -48.48 14.74 37.13
CA ASN A 335 -49.89 14.35 37.03
C ASN A 335 -50.15 13.02 37.77
N THR A 336 -51.10 13.04 38.69
CA THR A 336 -51.54 11.84 39.44
C THR A 336 -52.38 10.88 38.60
N ASP A 337 -53.19 11.44 37.69
CA ASP A 337 -54.40 10.75 37.18
C ASP A 337 -54.16 9.94 35.91
N LYS A 338 -53.01 10.12 35.25
CA LYS A 338 -52.59 9.37 34.05
C LYS A 338 -51.10 9.07 34.10
N LYS A 339 -50.74 7.97 34.78
CA LYS A 339 -49.38 7.42 34.72
C LYS A 339 -49.17 6.64 33.43
N THR A 340 -48.11 6.97 32.70
CA THR A 340 -47.69 6.31 31.46
C THR A 340 -46.52 5.36 31.74
N LEU A 341 -46.38 4.29 30.96
CA LEU A 341 -45.23 3.39 31.09
C LEU A 341 -43.95 4.10 30.59
N VAL A 342 -42.94 4.21 31.45
CA VAL A 342 -41.65 4.81 31.09
C VAL A 342 -40.87 3.84 30.18
N PRO A 343 -40.40 4.25 28.99
CA PRO A 343 -39.94 3.35 27.93
C PRO A 343 -38.53 2.74 28.13
N TYR A 344 -38.12 2.45 29.36
CA TYR A 344 -36.78 1.92 29.68
C TYR A 344 -36.40 0.62 28.96
N ARG A 345 -37.37 -0.15 28.46
CA ARG A 345 -37.13 -1.42 27.74
C ARG A 345 -36.92 -1.24 26.24
N GLU A 346 -37.10 -0.05 25.69
CA GLU A 346 -36.92 0.22 24.26
C GLU A 346 -35.45 0.40 23.85
N ASP A 347 -34.55 0.70 24.80
CA ASP A 347 -33.12 0.89 24.52
C ASP A 347 -32.22 0.51 25.72
N ASN A 348 -31.03 -0.03 25.44
CA ASN A 348 -30.08 -0.46 26.47
C ASN A 348 -29.50 0.69 27.30
N LEU A 349 -29.28 1.88 26.73
CA LEU A 349 -28.88 3.08 27.47
C LEU A 349 -29.97 3.48 28.45
N ALA A 350 -31.23 3.50 28.01
CA ALA A 350 -32.36 3.83 28.88
C ALA A 350 -32.49 2.82 30.04
N LEU A 351 -32.31 1.52 29.78
CA LEU A 351 -32.33 0.48 30.81
C LEU A 351 -31.19 0.63 31.83
N LEU A 352 -29.97 0.93 31.38
CA LEU A 352 -28.81 1.19 32.24
C LEU A 352 -28.88 2.52 33.00
N LEU A 353 -29.72 3.46 32.53
CA LEU A 353 -29.99 4.73 33.21
C LEU A 353 -31.29 4.72 34.02
N HIS A 354 -32.00 3.59 34.17
CA HIS A 354 -33.17 3.49 35.04
C HIS A 354 -32.84 3.83 36.51
N SER A 355 -31.72 3.31 37.03
CA SER A 355 -31.22 3.63 38.37
C SER A 355 -30.82 5.11 38.50
N THR A 356 -30.38 5.71 37.38
CA THR A 356 -29.97 7.10 37.27
C THR A 356 -31.17 8.06 37.15
N LEU A 357 -32.27 7.68 36.51
CA LEU A 357 -33.46 8.53 36.37
C LEU A 357 -34.43 8.37 37.55
N GLU A 358 -35.05 7.20 37.77
CA GLU A 358 -36.02 6.99 38.86
C GLU A 358 -35.46 6.27 40.09
N GLY A 359 -34.37 5.50 39.95
CA GLY A 359 -33.83 4.71 41.05
C GLY A 359 -33.05 5.49 42.11
N ASN A 360 -32.59 4.75 43.12
CA ASN A 360 -31.81 5.25 44.26
C ASN A 360 -30.37 5.59 43.83
N SER A 361 -30.18 6.78 43.25
CA SER A 361 -28.90 7.41 42.93
C SER A 361 -29.00 8.92 43.07
N LYS A 362 -27.95 9.56 43.58
CA LYS A 362 -27.76 11.02 43.59
C LYS A 362 -27.24 11.46 42.20
N THR A 363 -28.05 12.21 41.46
CA THR A 363 -27.82 12.43 40.03
C THR A 363 -27.42 13.87 39.71
N PHE A 364 -26.32 13.98 38.97
CA PHE A 364 -25.69 15.22 38.53
C PHE A 364 -25.70 15.22 36.99
N PHE A 365 -26.34 16.21 36.37
CA PHE A 365 -26.44 16.35 34.92
C PHE A 365 -25.57 17.52 34.48
N ILE A 366 -24.71 17.31 33.48
CA ILE A 366 -23.82 18.32 32.91
C ILE A 366 -24.20 18.55 31.45
N GLY A 367 -24.84 19.68 31.16
CA GLY A 367 -25.09 20.16 29.81
C GLY A 367 -23.87 20.90 29.26
N ASN A 368 -23.06 20.20 28.47
CA ASN A 368 -21.91 20.75 27.75
C ASN A 368 -22.40 21.43 26.46
N ILE A 369 -22.16 22.74 26.32
CA ILE A 369 -22.65 23.56 25.19
C ILE A 369 -21.53 24.35 24.52
N GLY A 370 -21.68 24.60 23.22
CA GLY A 370 -20.92 25.58 22.43
C GLY A 370 -21.85 26.43 21.56
N THR A 371 -21.28 27.21 20.64
CA THR A 371 -21.98 28.18 19.78
C THR A 371 -22.87 27.58 18.67
N ALA A 372 -22.95 26.25 18.55
CA ALA A 372 -23.82 25.56 17.59
C ALA A 372 -25.30 25.56 18.01
N SER A 373 -26.23 25.63 17.04
CA SER A 373 -27.68 25.74 17.28
C SER A 373 -28.26 24.64 18.20
N GLU A 374 -27.67 23.45 18.13
CA GLU A 374 -28.02 22.25 18.87
C GLU A 374 -27.85 22.39 20.39
N SER A 375 -27.08 23.38 20.87
CA SER A 375 -27.00 23.75 22.29
C SER A 375 -28.35 24.18 22.87
N ILE A 376 -29.25 24.76 22.07
CA ILE A 376 -30.62 25.09 22.53
C ILE A 376 -31.39 23.82 22.90
N SER A 377 -31.21 22.72 22.16
CA SER A 377 -31.81 21.43 22.51
C SER A 377 -31.25 20.87 23.81
N THR A 378 -29.94 21.03 24.04
CA THR A 378 -29.26 20.66 25.29
C THR A 378 -29.80 21.43 26.49
N LEU A 379 -29.95 22.75 26.36
CA LEU A 379 -30.47 23.63 27.42
C LEU A 379 -31.92 23.31 27.80
N ASN A 380 -32.79 23.10 26.80
CA ASN A 380 -34.18 22.67 27.03
C ASN A 380 -34.24 21.30 27.74
N TYR A 381 -33.39 20.35 27.32
CA TYR A 381 -33.38 19.02 27.92
C TYR A 381 -32.87 19.03 29.36
N ALA A 382 -31.82 19.81 29.64
CA ALA A 382 -31.31 20.06 30.98
C ALA A 382 -32.37 20.70 31.90
N GLN A 383 -33.18 21.63 31.39
CA GLN A 383 -34.29 22.21 32.16
C GLN A 383 -35.41 21.22 32.49
N THR A 384 -35.67 20.22 31.64
CA THR A 384 -36.64 19.16 31.96
C THR A 384 -36.05 18.18 32.97
N ALA A 385 -34.77 17.78 32.82
CA ALA A 385 -34.08 16.92 33.77
C ALA A 385 -34.07 17.51 35.20
N ARG A 386 -33.82 18.82 35.35
CA ARG A 386 -33.82 19.55 36.63
C ARG A 386 -35.13 19.40 37.43
N LYS A 387 -36.26 19.15 36.75
CA LYS A 387 -37.59 19.05 37.37
C LYS A 387 -37.91 17.65 37.89
N ILE A 388 -37.08 16.64 37.60
CA ILE A 388 -37.26 15.28 38.11
C ILE A 388 -36.87 15.22 39.58
N LYS A 389 -37.76 14.69 40.41
CA LYS A 389 -37.55 14.38 41.83
C LYS A 389 -37.09 12.93 41.99
N LYS A 390 -36.25 12.69 42.98
CA LYS A 390 -35.50 11.45 43.24
C LYS A 390 -35.79 10.96 44.66
N MET A 391 -36.27 9.73 44.78
CA MET A 391 -36.54 9.09 46.08
C MET A 391 -35.29 8.33 46.55
N THR A 392 -34.55 8.90 47.50
CA THR A 392 -33.31 8.30 48.02
C THR A 392 -33.57 7.31 49.17
N SER A 393 -32.64 6.37 49.39
CA SER A 393 -32.75 5.27 50.36
C SER A 393 -32.98 5.71 51.80
N LYS A 394 -32.45 6.88 52.19
CA LYS A 394 -32.65 7.44 53.52
C LYS A 394 -34.14 7.72 53.76
N LEU A 395 -34.82 8.31 52.76
CA LEU A 395 -36.28 8.53 52.82
C LEU A 395 -37.07 7.21 52.72
N SER A 396 -36.65 6.23 51.91
CA SER A 396 -37.38 4.95 51.84
C SER A 396 -37.28 4.14 53.14
N SER A 397 -36.16 4.20 53.86
CA SER A 397 -36.02 3.60 55.20
C SER A 397 -36.82 4.36 56.27
N MET A 398 -36.90 5.70 56.18
CA MET A 398 -37.72 6.52 57.09
C MET A 398 -39.22 6.33 56.84
N LEU A 399 -39.67 6.21 55.59
CA LEU A 399 -41.05 5.90 55.24
C LEU A 399 -41.43 4.49 55.73
N LYS A 400 -40.60 3.47 55.48
CA LYS A 400 -40.81 2.12 56.04
C LYS A 400 -40.90 2.11 57.56
N LYS A 401 -40.05 2.88 58.26
CA LYS A 401 -40.15 3.05 59.73
C LYS A 401 -41.41 3.81 60.18
N LYS A 402 -41.95 4.71 59.36
CA LYS A 402 -43.16 5.49 59.71
C LYS A 402 -44.48 4.73 59.46
N SER A 403 -44.47 3.72 58.59
CA SER A 403 -45.66 2.91 58.28
C SER A 403 -45.74 1.56 59.02
N GLY A 404 -44.70 1.16 59.76
CA GLY A 404 -44.60 -0.19 60.36
C GLY A 404 -45.81 -0.61 61.19
N GLY A 405 -46.24 0.23 62.14
CA GLY A 405 -47.31 -0.10 63.08
C GLY A 405 -48.72 -0.27 62.51
N LEU A 406 -48.94 -0.03 61.21
CA LEU A 406 -50.21 -0.33 60.52
C LEU A 406 -50.21 -1.67 59.78
N PHE A 407 -49.05 -2.32 59.63
CA PHE A 407 -48.96 -3.61 58.95
C PHE A 407 -49.07 -4.81 59.90
N GLU A 408 -48.78 -4.63 61.19
CA GLU A 408 -48.77 -5.74 62.15
C GLU A 408 -50.20 -6.18 62.55
N GLU A 409 -51.14 -5.24 62.68
CA GLU A 409 -52.58 -5.55 62.85
C GLU A 409 -53.17 -6.26 61.62
N GLU A 410 -52.85 -5.80 60.41
CA GLU A 410 -53.35 -6.42 59.17
C GLU A 410 -52.71 -7.80 58.94
N ILE A 411 -51.46 -8.02 59.37
CA ILE A 411 -50.82 -9.36 59.38
C ILE A 411 -51.53 -10.32 60.35
N GLU A 412 -51.96 -9.87 61.52
CA GLU A 412 -52.69 -10.71 62.48
C GLU A 412 -54.09 -11.07 61.96
N LYS A 413 -54.78 -10.11 61.35
CA LYS A 413 -56.08 -10.31 60.69
C LYS A 413 -55.98 -11.26 59.48
N LEU A 414 -55.00 -11.08 58.59
CA LEU A 414 -54.77 -11.95 57.44
C LEU A 414 -54.36 -13.37 57.85
N LYS A 415 -53.61 -13.55 58.95
CA LYS A 415 -53.34 -14.89 59.51
C LYS A 415 -54.61 -15.62 59.91
N LYS A 416 -55.62 -14.91 60.41
CA LYS A 416 -56.90 -15.50 60.82
C LYS A 416 -57.73 -15.97 59.61
N GLU A 417 -57.82 -15.15 58.56
CA GLU A 417 -58.45 -15.54 57.28
C GLU A 417 -57.69 -16.69 56.58
N LEU A 418 -56.37 -16.76 56.74
CA LEU A 418 -55.53 -17.84 56.22
C LEU A 418 -55.83 -19.18 56.91
N GLU A 419 -56.13 -19.18 58.21
CA GLU A 419 -56.53 -20.39 58.95
C GLU A 419 -57.91 -20.91 58.53
N GLU A 420 -58.86 -20.01 58.22
CA GLU A 420 -60.19 -20.37 57.70
C GLU A 420 -60.18 -20.79 56.21
N THR A 421 -59.19 -20.34 55.43
CA THR A 421 -59.04 -20.75 54.01
C THR A 421 -58.19 -22.01 53.80
N LYS A 422 -57.28 -22.36 54.72
CA LYS A 422 -56.54 -23.64 54.71
C LYS A 422 -57.45 -24.84 54.45
N GLY A 423 -58.55 -24.95 55.19
CA GLY A 423 -59.52 -26.05 55.07
C GLY A 423 -60.28 -26.14 53.74
N LYS A 424 -60.09 -25.18 52.82
CA LYS A 424 -60.59 -25.21 51.43
C LYS A 424 -59.47 -25.32 50.39
N LEU A 425 -58.22 -25.12 50.80
CA LEU A 425 -57.06 -25.13 49.92
C LEU A 425 -56.47 -26.53 49.72
N ASP A 426 -56.59 -27.44 50.69
CA ASP A 426 -55.96 -28.76 50.58
C ASP A 426 -56.58 -29.63 49.47
N GLU A 427 -57.87 -29.48 49.15
CA GLU A 427 -58.48 -30.11 47.95
C GLU A 427 -57.93 -29.51 46.62
N GLU A 428 -57.64 -28.21 46.59
CA GLU A 428 -57.05 -27.55 45.42
C GLU A 428 -55.54 -27.85 45.27
N ARG A 429 -54.90 -28.24 46.37
CA ARG A 429 -53.46 -28.49 46.48
C ARG A 429 -53.03 -29.75 45.74
N ASP A 430 -53.81 -30.83 45.83
CA ASP A 430 -53.57 -32.07 45.10
C ASP A 430 -53.70 -31.89 43.58
N SER A 431 -54.61 -31.00 43.14
CA SER A 431 -54.74 -30.60 41.74
C SER A 431 -53.50 -29.83 41.26
N LYS A 432 -53.08 -28.80 42.01
CA LYS A 432 -51.93 -27.95 41.66
C LYS A 432 -50.60 -28.69 41.74
N THR A 433 -50.44 -29.63 42.67
CA THR A 433 -49.20 -30.40 42.83
C THR A 433 -48.91 -31.28 41.61
N LYS A 434 -49.92 -31.98 41.08
CA LYS A 434 -49.79 -32.77 39.84
C LYS A 434 -49.39 -31.90 38.64
N HIS A 435 -49.98 -30.71 38.51
CA HIS A 435 -49.63 -29.80 37.43
C HIS A 435 -48.21 -29.21 37.58
N ILE A 436 -47.74 -29.03 38.82
CA ILE A 436 -46.34 -28.65 39.08
C ILE A 436 -45.39 -29.78 38.67
N GLU A 437 -45.72 -31.06 38.92
CA GLU A 437 -44.91 -32.19 38.44
C GLU A 437 -44.87 -32.28 36.90
N GLU A 438 -46.01 -32.11 36.21
CA GLU A 438 -46.07 -32.02 34.74
C GLU A 438 -45.17 -30.90 34.20
N LEU A 439 -45.24 -29.71 34.82
CA LEU A 439 -44.42 -28.56 34.44
C LEU A 439 -42.93 -28.80 34.71
N SER A 440 -42.58 -29.44 35.84
CA SER A 440 -41.19 -29.80 36.17
C SER A 440 -40.61 -30.81 35.18
N GLN A 441 -41.36 -31.85 34.79
CA GLN A 441 -40.93 -32.79 33.73
C GLN A 441 -40.74 -32.07 32.38
N LYS A 442 -41.63 -31.12 32.07
CA LYS A 442 -41.56 -30.33 30.83
C LYS A 442 -40.39 -29.33 30.82
N ILE A 443 -39.99 -28.80 31.98
CA ILE A 443 -38.78 -27.98 32.14
C ILE A 443 -37.53 -28.85 31.91
N ALA A 444 -37.41 -30.00 32.56
CA ALA A 444 -36.27 -30.91 32.39
C ALA A 444 -36.08 -31.36 30.92
N LEU A 445 -37.18 -31.58 30.20
CA LEU A 445 -37.17 -31.90 28.75
C LEU A 445 -36.74 -30.70 27.88
N LEU A 446 -37.01 -29.47 28.31
CA LEU A 446 -36.55 -28.26 27.62
C LEU A 446 -35.07 -27.98 27.91
N GLU A 447 -34.60 -28.27 29.13
CA GLU A 447 -33.19 -28.14 29.51
C GLU A 447 -32.29 -29.12 28.75
N THR A 448 -32.71 -30.38 28.57
CA THR A 448 -31.99 -31.35 27.71
C THR A 448 -31.93 -30.89 26.25
N LYS A 449 -33.06 -30.46 25.67
CA LYS A 449 -33.08 -29.90 24.30
C LYS A 449 -32.26 -28.62 24.16
N GLN A 450 -32.12 -27.83 25.23
CA GLN A 450 -31.24 -26.68 25.25
C GLN A 450 -29.76 -27.07 25.29
N GLN A 451 -29.40 -28.18 25.97
CA GLN A 451 -28.04 -28.74 25.90
C GLN A 451 -27.73 -29.24 24.49
N GLU A 452 -28.59 -30.06 23.88
CA GLU A 452 -28.46 -30.54 22.49
C GLU A 452 -28.24 -29.38 21.50
N ALA A 453 -29.06 -28.33 21.60
CA ALA A 453 -28.93 -27.14 20.74
C ALA A 453 -27.62 -26.37 20.97
N ASN A 454 -27.10 -26.33 22.19
CA ASN A 454 -25.81 -25.71 22.50
C ASN A 454 -24.62 -26.53 21.96
N GLU A 455 -24.71 -27.86 21.93
CA GLU A 455 -23.68 -28.72 21.34
C GLU A 455 -23.65 -28.59 19.81
N ILE A 456 -24.81 -28.57 19.16
CA ILE A 456 -24.94 -28.29 17.72
C ILE A 456 -24.36 -26.90 17.39
N LEU A 457 -24.67 -25.88 18.20
CA LEU A 457 -24.10 -24.53 18.03
C LEU A 457 -22.57 -24.52 18.18
N LYS A 458 -22.02 -25.29 19.13
CA LYS A 458 -20.57 -25.44 19.32
C LYS A 458 -19.90 -26.09 18.11
N GLN A 459 -20.47 -27.17 17.59
CA GLN A 459 -19.98 -27.84 16.37
C GLN A 459 -20.04 -26.89 15.16
N SER A 460 -21.14 -26.14 15.02
CA SER A 460 -21.31 -25.15 13.94
C SER A 460 -20.25 -24.04 14.00
N ASN A 461 -19.84 -23.59 15.19
CA ASN A 461 -18.80 -22.58 15.33
C ASN A 461 -17.42 -23.11 14.90
N THR A 462 -17.06 -24.34 15.29
CA THR A 462 -15.80 -24.96 14.83
C THR A 462 -15.76 -25.15 13.32
N ILE A 463 -16.89 -25.51 12.68
CA ILE A 463 -16.98 -25.58 11.21
C ILE A 463 -16.79 -24.19 10.57
N ILE A 464 -17.30 -23.12 11.18
CA ILE A 464 -17.09 -21.73 10.71
C ILE A 464 -15.62 -21.32 10.85
N GLU A 465 -14.95 -21.67 11.95
CA GLU A 465 -13.52 -21.41 12.18
C GLU A 465 -12.65 -22.17 11.15
N GLU A 466 -12.93 -23.45 10.88
CA GLU A 466 -12.27 -24.23 9.82
C GLU A 466 -12.53 -23.66 8.42
N MET A 467 -13.74 -23.17 8.15
CA MET A 467 -14.07 -22.52 6.87
C MET A 467 -13.34 -21.19 6.69
N GLN A 468 -13.19 -20.39 7.74
CA GLN A 468 -12.44 -19.12 7.68
C GLN A 468 -10.96 -19.36 7.37
N ILE A 469 -10.32 -20.31 8.05
CA ILE A 469 -8.92 -20.69 7.78
C ILE A 469 -8.76 -21.13 6.32
N ARG A 470 -9.69 -21.96 5.80
CA ARG A 470 -9.65 -22.42 4.40
C ARG A 470 -9.91 -21.31 3.38
N ASP A 471 -10.80 -20.35 3.69
CA ASP A 471 -11.09 -19.19 2.84
C ASP A 471 -9.89 -18.23 2.76
N ASP A 472 -9.17 -18.01 3.86
CA ASP A 472 -7.95 -17.22 3.87
C ASP A 472 -6.79 -17.90 3.11
N SER A 473 -6.58 -19.21 3.29
CA SER A 473 -5.62 -19.98 2.47
C SER A 473 -5.97 -19.95 0.97
N LEU A 474 -7.25 -19.89 0.61
CA LEU A 474 -7.66 -19.78 -0.80
C LEU A 474 -7.35 -18.40 -1.40
N LYS A 475 -7.45 -17.31 -0.62
CA LYS A 475 -7.08 -15.95 -1.06
C LYS A 475 -5.58 -15.85 -1.33
N GLU A 476 -4.76 -16.43 -0.46
CA GLU A 476 -3.30 -16.49 -0.62
C GLU A 476 -2.91 -17.21 -1.92
N ILE A 477 -3.45 -18.42 -2.15
CA ILE A 477 -3.26 -19.20 -3.40
C ILE A 477 -3.79 -18.47 -4.64
N CYS A 478 -4.85 -17.66 -4.52
CA CYS A 478 -5.32 -16.83 -5.63
C CYS A 478 -4.34 -15.69 -5.94
N SER A 479 -3.81 -15.00 -4.93
CA SER A 479 -2.82 -13.92 -5.10
C SER A 479 -1.54 -14.43 -5.78
N GLU A 480 -1.01 -15.58 -5.34
CA GLU A 480 0.16 -16.22 -5.99
C GLU A 480 -0.11 -16.52 -7.47
N LYS A 481 -1.31 -17.00 -7.80
CA LYS A 481 -1.68 -17.34 -9.17
C LYS A 481 -1.90 -16.11 -10.05
N GLU A 482 -2.42 -15.02 -9.52
CA GLU A 482 -2.55 -13.75 -10.25
C GLU A 482 -1.17 -13.18 -10.61
N GLU A 483 -0.18 -13.26 -9.70
CA GLU A 483 1.21 -12.88 -9.99
C GLU A 483 1.85 -13.79 -11.05
N ILE A 484 1.72 -15.11 -10.92
CA ILE A 484 2.23 -16.08 -11.92
C ILE A 484 1.60 -15.85 -13.30
N ILE A 485 0.29 -15.60 -13.36
CA ILE A 485 -0.41 -15.29 -14.62
C ILE A 485 0.11 -13.98 -15.23
N SER A 486 0.32 -12.94 -14.42
CA SER A 486 0.90 -11.66 -14.88
C SER A 486 2.28 -11.85 -15.49
N ASN A 487 3.16 -12.60 -14.82
CA ASN A 487 4.53 -12.87 -15.28
C ASN A 487 4.52 -13.67 -16.60
N LEU A 488 3.71 -14.72 -16.70
CA LEU A 488 3.56 -15.51 -17.93
C LEU A 488 2.99 -14.69 -19.10
N PHE A 489 2.08 -13.75 -18.84
CA PHE A 489 1.60 -12.81 -19.87
C PHE A 489 2.71 -11.89 -20.37
N GLU A 490 3.60 -11.42 -19.49
CA GLU A 490 4.73 -10.57 -19.92
C GLU A 490 5.74 -11.37 -20.75
N GLU A 491 6.09 -12.59 -20.35
CA GLU A 491 6.95 -13.50 -21.11
C GLU A 491 6.39 -13.85 -22.49
N LEU A 492 5.11 -14.22 -22.57
CA LEU A 492 4.42 -14.44 -23.85
C LEU A 492 4.43 -13.19 -24.73
N SER A 493 4.35 -11.98 -24.14
CA SER A 493 4.43 -10.73 -24.89
C SER A 493 5.84 -10.45 -25.45
N LYS A 494 6.89 -10.96 -24.79
CA LYS A 494 8.29 -10.85 -25.24
C LYS A 494 8.57 -11.84 -26.37
N ALA A 495 8.30 -13.13 -26.13
CA ALA A 495 8.49 -14.20 -27.10
C ALA A 495 7.69 -13.96 -28.41
N ARG A 496 6.49 -13.37 -28.32
CA ARG A 496 5.71 -13.00 -29.50
C ARG A 496 6.39 -11.91 -30.35
N LYS A 497 6.94 -10.86 -29.72
CA LYS A 497 7.66 -9.79 -30.45
C LYS A 497 8.93 -10.31 -31.11
N GLU A 498 9.63 -11.23 -30.45
CA GLU A 498 10.80 -11.91 -31.01
C GLU A 498 10.42 -12.78 -32.22
N SER A 499 9.34 -13.55 -32.13
CA SER A 499 8.80 -14.31 -33.26
C SER A 499 8.39 -13.42 -34.44
N GLU A 500 7.74 -12.28 -34.19
CA GLU A 500 7.33 -11.32 -35.22
C GLU A 500 8.55 -10.65 -35.90
N LEU A 501 9.66 -10.46 -35.17
CA LEU A 501 10.93 -9.99 -35.73
C LEU A 501 11.63 -11.07 -36.57
N LEU A 502 11.75 -12.29 -36.04
CA LEU A 502 12.37 -13.42 -36.74
C LEU A 502 11.63 -13.79 -38.03
N GLU A 503 10.30 -13.70 -38.07
CA GLU A 503 9.52 -13.92 -39.30
C GLU A 503 9.82 -12.86 -40.35
N LYS A 504 9.97 -11.59 -39.94
CA LYS A 504 10.36 -10.49 -40.82
C LYS A 504 11.76 -10.68 -41.38
N ASP A 505 12.75 -11.03 -40.56
CA ASP A 505 14.14 -11.23 -40.99
C ASP A 505 14.26 -12.46 -41.91
N ASN A 506 13.47 -13.51 -41.65
CA ASN A 506 13.34 -14.67 -42.54
C ASN A 506 12.72 -14.28 -43.89
N SER A 507 11.78 -13.33 -43.92
CA SER A 507 11.20 -12.81 -45.17
C SER A 507 12.19 -11.99 -46.00
N THR A 508 13.04 -11.17 -45.39
CA THR A 508 14.09 -10.42 -46.09
C THR A 508 15.19 -11.33 -46.62
N LEU A 509 15.67 -12.27 -45.80
CA LEU A 509 16.65 -13.29 -46.22
C LEU A 509 16.13 -14.13 -47.41
N LYS A 510 14.83 -14.46 -47.47
CA LYS A 510 14.24 -15.13 -48.65
C LYS A 510 14.30 -14.27 -49.92
N SER A 511 14.04 -12.97 -49.80
CA SER A 511 14.15 -12.02 -50.92
C SER A 511 15.59 -11.90 -51.41
N GLU A 512 16.56 -11.75 -50.49
CA GLU A 512 17.99 -11.66 -50.80
C GLU A 512 18.52 -12.94 -51.46
N ASN A 513 18.15 -14.12 -50.95
CA ASN A 513 18.52 -15.39 -51.57
C ASN A 513 17.90 -15.55 -52.97
N SER A 514 16.69 -15.05 -53.21
CA SER A 514 16.08 -15.07 -54.56
C SER A 514 16.87 -14.21 -55.56
N ILE A 515 17.29 -13.02 -55.14
CA ILE A 515 18.11 -12.10 -55.97
C ILE A 515 19.49 -12.71 -56.23
N LEU A 516 20.09 -13.35 -55.21
CA LEU A 516 21.39 -14.01 -55.35
C LEU A 516 21.33 -15.22 -56.29
N LEU A 517 20.26 -16.01 -56.24
CA LEU A 517 20.05 -17.13 -57.17
C LEU A 517 19.90 -16.63 -58.62
N GLU A 518 19.09 -15.60 -58.86
CA GLU A 518 18.97 -14.97 -60.18
C GLU A 518 20.32 -14.44 -60.69
N ALA A 519 21.12 -13.81 -59.82
CA ALA A 519 22.47 -13.36 -60.18
C ALA A 519 23.44 -14.51 -60.52
N ILE A 520 23.35 -15.65 -59.82
CA ILE A 520 24.16 -16.84 -60.08
C ILE A 520 23.73 -17.51 -61.39
N GLU A 521 22.43 -17.60 -61.69
CA GLU A 521 21.93 -18.16 -62.95
C GLU A 521 22.38 -17.31 -64.14
N ASN A 522 22.27 -15.99 -64.06
CA ASN A 522 22.79 -15.06 -65.07
C ASN A 522 24.31 -15.23 -65.29
N GLN A 523 25.11 -15.37 -64.23
CA GLN A 523 26.55 -15.66 -64.37
C GLN A 523 26.81 -17.02 -65.02
N CYS A 524 26.03 -18.05 -64.69
CA CYS A 524 26.13 -19.37 -65.31
C CYS A 524 25.84 -19.32 -66.82
N GLU A 525 24.87 -18.52 -67.27
CA GLU A 525 24.61 -18.32 -68.70
C GLU A 525 25.76 -17.61 -69.42
N ILE A 526 26.30 -16.54 -68.83
CA ILE A 526 27.46 -15.81 -69.36
C ILE A 526 28.67 -16.74 -69.50
N ILE A 527 28.95 -17.59 -68.51
CA ILE A 527 30.04 -18.58 -68.56
C ILE A 527 29.79 -19.58 -69.69
N ARG A 528 28.60 -20.20 -69.76
CA ARG A 528 28.22 -21.16 -70.82
C ARG A 528 28.33 -20.58 -72.23
N GLN A 529 28.09 -19.28 -72.41
CA GLN A 529 28.28 -18.64 -73.71
C GLN A 529 29.76 -18.45 -74.04
N ARG A 530 30.57 -18.03 -73.08
CA ARG A 530 32.03 -17.88 -73.27
C ARG A 530 32.73 -19.21 -73.51
N ASP A 531 32.26 -20.29 -72.90
CA ASP A 531 32.78 -21.64 -73.17
C ASP A 531 32.53 -22.05 -74.64
N LYS A 532 31.34 -21.78 -75.20
CA LYS A 532 31.05 -22.01 -76.63
C LYS A 532 31.92 -21.16 -77.56
N GLU A 533 32.20 -19.91 -77.19
CA GLU A 533 33.12 -19.03 -77.93
C GLU A 533 34.55 -19.57 -77.88
N HIS A 534 35.00 -20.05 -76.71
CA HIS A 534 36.31 -20.68 -76.52
C HIS A 534 36.45 -22.00 -77.30
N ASP A 535 35.46 -22.89 -77.27
CA ASP A 535 35.43 -24.14 -78.05
C ASP A 535 35.52 -23.85 -79.56
N SER A 536 34.76 -22.86 -80.02
CA SER A 536 34.75 -22.44 -81.43
C SER A 536 36.10 -21.87 -81.86
N ALA A 537 36.75 -21.07 -81.02
CA ALA A 537 38.11 -20.57 -81.23
C ALA A 537 39.16 -21.70 -81.20
N PHE A 538 38.98 -22.70 -80.33
CA PHE A 538 39.88 -23.85 -80.22
C PHE A 538 39.82 -24.76 -81.45
N GLN A 539 38.62 -25.02 -81.99
CA GLN A 539 38.48 -25.78 -83.25
C GLN A 539 39.15 -25.03 -84.42
N ASN A 540 38.93 -23.72 -84.55
CA ASN A 540 39.56 -22.91 -85.60
C ASN A 540 41.10 -22.95 -85.50
N LEU A 541 41.65 -22.81 -84.29
CA LEU A 541 43.10 -22.91 -84.05
C LEU A 541 43.65 -24.32 -84.37
N LYS A 542 42.85 -25.37 -84.14
CA LYS A 542 43.20 -26.75 -84.49
C LYS A 542 43.21 -26.97 -86.00
N GLU A 543 42.22 -26.45 -86.73
CA GLU A 543 42.18 -26.51 -88.20
C GLU A 543 43.41 -25.81 -88.82
N GLN A 544 43.78 -24.63 -88.30
CA GLN A 544 45.01 -23.94 -88.69
C GLN A 544 46.26 -24.79 -88.41
N LEU A 545 46.34 -25.45 -87.24
CA LEU A 545 47.47 -26.30 -86.89
C LEU A 545 47.59 -27.52 -87.83
N ASP A 546 46.48 -28.17 -88.16
CA ASP A 546 46.45 -29.28 -89.12
C ASP A 546 46.86 -28.82 -90.53
N GLU A 547 46.52 -27.58 -90.94
CA GLU A 547 47.01 -26.99 -92.19
C GLU A 547 48.52 -26.73 -92.16
N TYR A 548 49.04 -26.11 -91.09
CA TYR A 548 50.49 -25.90 -90.92
C TYR A 548 51.27 -27.23 -90.91
N GLN A 549 50.72 -28.30 -90.31
CA GLN A 549 51.31 -29.64 -90.37
C GLN A 549 51.33 -30.22 -91.79
N LYS A 550 50.24 -30.07 -92.57
CA LYS A 550 50.21 -30.47 -93.99
C LYS A 550 51.25 -29.70 -94.82
N GLN A 551 51.34 -28.38 -94.64
CA GLN A 551 52.34 -27.54 -95.31
C GLN A 551 53.78 -27.93 -94.92
N SER A 552 54.03 -28.22 -93.64
CA SER A 552 55.34 -28.67 -93.14
C SER A 552 55.73 -30.04 -93.73
N SER A 553 54.77 -30.97 -93.81
CA SER A 553 54.96 -32.29 -94.39
C SER A 553 55.28 -32.21 -95.89
N SER A 554 54.56 -31.35 -96.63
CA SER A 554 54.84 -31.06 -98.04
C SER A 554 56.25 -30.48 -98.25
N LYS A 555 56.63 -29.46 -97.46
CA LYS A 555 57.99 -28.87 -97.51
C LYS A 555 59.08 -29.88 -97.17
N THR A 556 58.83 -30.79 -96.22
CA THR A 556 59.75 -31.87 -95.85
C THR A 556 59.95 -32.85 -97.00
N LEU A 557 58.88 -33.23 -97.72
CA LEU A 557 58.95 -34.07 -98.91
C LEU A 557 59.77 -33.41 -100.02
N THR A 558 59.58 -32.10 -100.26
CA THR A 558 60.37 -31.33 -101.24
C THR A 558 61.85 -31.23 -100.85
N ILE A 559 62.17 -31.06 -99.56
CA ILE A 559 63.56 -31.12 -99.07
C ILE A 559 64.18 -32.50 -99.31
N GLN A 560 63.39 -33.57 -99.17
CA GLN A 560 63.87 -34.93 -99.41
C GLN A 560 64.10 -35.23 -100.90
N THR A 561 63.22 -34.80 -101.80
CA THR A 561 63.46 -34.95 -103.25
C THR A 561 64.68 -34.14 -103.71
N LEU A 562 64.85 -32.91 -103.23
CA LEU A 562 66.04 -32.10 -103.51
C LEU A 562 67.34 -32.75 -102.99
N ARG A 563 67.32 -33.37 -101.81
CA ARG A 563 68.47 -34.15 -101.28
C ARG A 563 68.82 -35.35 -102.15
N ASP A 564 67.83 -36.06 -102.69
CA ASP A 564 68.07 -37.22 -103.55
C ASP A 564 68.46 -36.81 -104.99
N GLU A 565 68.09 -35.62 -105.45
CA GLU A 565 68.68 -35.00 -106.65
C GLU A 565 70.14 -34.58 -106.44
N LEU A 566 70.48 -34.04 -105.27
CA LEU A 566 71.86 -33.73 -104.88
C LEU A 566 72.73 -34.99 -104.94
N LYS A 567 72.34 -36.06 -104.24
CA LYS A 567 73.04 -37.37 -104.30
C LYS A 567 73.19 -37.93 -105.72
N LYS A 568 72.25 -37.65 -106.63
CA LYS A 568 72.38 -38.04 -108.05
C LYS A 568 73.44 -37.20 -108.76
N LYS A 569 73.47 -35.88 -108.53
CA LYS A 569 74.51 -34.98 -109.06
C LYS A 569 75.90 -35.34 -108.51
N ASP A 570 76.01 -35.62 -107.21
CA ASP A 570 77.28 -36.03 -106.58
C ASP A 570 77.83 -37.32 -107.20
N LYS A 571 76.96 -38.32 -107.43
CA LYS A 571 77.33 -39.57 -108.15
C LYS A 571 77.71 -39.35 -109.61
N ILE A 572 77.18 -38.30 -110.27
CA ILE A 572 77.59 -37.92 -111.63
C ILE A 572 78.95 -37.21 -111.59
N ILE A 573 79.21 -36.36 -110.59
CA ILE A 573 80.49 -35.68 -110.38
C ILE A 573 81.58 -36.72 -110.10
N GLN A 574 81.38 -37.64 -109.15
CA GLN A 574 82.33 -38.71 -108.82
C GLN A 574 82.68 -39.61 -110.01
N ARG A 575 81.68 -39.94 -110.86
CA ARG A 575 81.93 -40.69 -112.11
C ARG A 575 82.73 -39.88 -113.11
N LYS A 576 82.40 -38.59 -113.30
CA LYS A 576 83.19 -37.72 -114.19
C LYS A 576 84.63 -37.60 -113.71
N SER A 577 84.87 -37.37 -112.42
CA SER A 577 86.23 -37.27 -111.89
C SER A 577 87.02 -38.57 -112.05
N SER A 578 86.41 -39.75 -111.87
CA SER A 578 87.12 -41.02 -112.12
C SER A 578 87.45 -41.20 -113.61
N THR A 579 86.53 -40.92 -114.53
CA THR A 579 86.79 -41.01 -115.98
C THR A 579 87.86 -40.01 -116.44
N THR A 580 87.87 -38.78 -115.89
CA THR A 580 88.93 -37.80 -116.18
C THR A 580 90.28 -38.23 -115.61
N ALA A 581 90.32 -38.85 -114.42
CA ALA A 581 91.53 -39.41 -113.86
C ALA A 581 92.08 -40.59 -114.70
N GLU A 582 91.23 -41.53 -115.13
CA GLU A 582 91.62 -42.63 -116.02
C GLU A 582 92.20 -42.11 -117.34
N GLN A 583 91.60 -41.07 -117.93
CA GLN A 583 92.10 -40.42 -119.15
C GLN A 583 93.47 -39.75 -118.94
N LEU A 584 93.69 -39.11 -117.78
CA LEU A 584 94.99 -38.55 -117.41
C LEU A 584 96.05 -39.64 -117.23
N TYR A 585 95.77 -40.69 -116.46
CA TYR A 585 96.68 -41.82 -116.27
C TYR A 585 97.07 -42.47 -117.60
N GLN A 586 96.10 -42.74 -118.49
CA GLN A 586 96.39 -43.35 -119.78
C GLN A 586 97.22 -42.44 -120.69
N THR A 587 97.07 -41.12 -120.59
CA THR A 587 97.90 -40.14 -121.33
C THR A 587 99.33 -40.10 -120.79
N ILE A 588 99.49 -40.12 -119.46
CA ILE A 588 100.81 -40.17 -118.78
C ILE A 588 101.55 -41.47 -119.14
N GLU A 589 100.88 -42.62 -119.15
CA GLU A 589 101.48 -43.91 -119.51
C GLU A 589 101.99 -43.93 -120.96
N ASN A 590 101.22 -43.35 -121.89
CA ASN A 590 101.64 -43.19 -123.29
C ASN A 590 102.84 -42.23 -123.46
N LEU A 591 102.89 -41.14 -122.69
CA LEU A 591 104.02 -40.22 -122.67
C LEU A 591 105.29 -40.88 -122.10
N LEU A 592 105.19 -41.59 -120.97
CA LEU A 592 106.29 -42.34 -120.37
C LEU A 592 106.87 -43.38 -121.34
N LYS A 593 106.01 -44.12 -122.05
CA LYS A 593 106.43 -45.08 -123.08
C LYS A 593 107.19 -44.40 -124.23
N THR A 594 106.72 -43.23 -124.67
CA THR A 594 107.38 -42.42 -125.71
C THR A 594 108.75 -41.92 -125.24
N ILE A 595 108.86 -41.48 -123.99
CA ILE A 595 110.13 -41.06 -123.37
C ILE A 595 111.11 -42.24 -123.27
N GLU A 596 110.65 -43.43 -122.87
CA GLU A 596 111.53 -44.60 -122.72
C GLU A 596 112.07 -45.11 -124.07
N ASP A 597 111.30 -45.00 -125.17
CA ASP A 597 111.78 -45.35 -126.51
C ASP A 597 112.70 -44.26 -127.12
N GLN A 598 112.50 -42.98 -126.80
CA GLN A 598 113.47 -41.91 -127.11
C GLN A 598 114.79 -42.13 -126.35
N LYS A 599 114.72 -42.47 -125.06
CA LYS A 599 115.86 -42.74 -124.17
C LYS A 599 116.71 -43.92 -124.66
N LYS A 600 116.10 -45.01 -125.14
CA LYS A 600 116.83 -46.11 -125.82
C LYS A 600 117.56 -45.63 -127.07
N THR A 601 116.92 -44.78 -127.88
CA THR A 601 117.49 -44.24 -129.12
C THR A 601 118.73 -43.37 -128.83
N ILE A 602 118.68 -42.53 -127.80
CA ILE A 602 119.79 -41.68 -127.35
C ILE A 602 120.94 -42.52 -126.76
N HIS A 603 120.62 -43.53 -125.94
CA HIS A 603 121.63 -44.41 -125.33
C HIS A 603 122.46 -45.20 -126.37
N MET A 604 121.92 -45.43 -127.57
CA MET A 604 122.64 -46.11 -128.65
C MET A 604 123.68 -45.23 -129.36
N PHE A 605 123.73 -43.92 -129.08
CA PHE A 605 124.53 -42.94 -129.84
C PHE A 605 125.73 -42.32 -129.08
N LEU A 606 125.83 -42.49 -127.76
CA LEU A 606 126.66 -41.61 -126.90
C LEU A 606 127.74 -42.29 -126.04
N ASN A 607 128.02 -43.58 -126.21
CA ASN A 607 129.11 -44.27 -125.50
C ASN A 607 130.39 -44.39 -126.34
N GLY A 608 131.12 -43.28 -126.47
CA GLY A 608 132.46 -43.22 -127.04
C GLY A 608 133.19 -41.91 -126.70
N THR A 609 134.08 -41.95 -125.70
CA THR A 609 135.01 -40.88 -125.24
C THR A 609 134.38 -39.50 -124.91
N MET A 610 134.13 -39.02 -123.68
CA MET A 610 134.59 -39.29 -122.29
C MET A 610 135.73 -38.38 -121.75
N GLU A 611 135.41 -37.18 -121.20
CA GLU A 611 136.07 -36.57 -120.01
C GLU A 611 135.42 -35.23 -119.49
N VAL A 612 135.48 -35.03 -118.16
CA VAL A 612 135.46 -33.83 -117.25
C VAL A 612 134.68 -32.50 -117.55
N VAL A 613 134.20 -31.85 -116.46
CA VAL A 613 134.13 -30.38 -116.12
C VAL A 613 132.74 -29.84 -115.69
N ASP A 614 132.73 -29.00 -114.64
CA ASP A 614 131.58 -28.28 -114.04
C ASP A 614 131.06 -27.08 -114.87
N ILE A 615 129.84 -26.57 -114.56
CA ILE A 615 129.43 -25.13 -114.64
C ILE A 615 128.02 -24.92 -114.01
N ASP A 616 127.73 -23.67 -113.58
CA ASP A 616 126.62 -23.25 -112.71
C ASP A 616 125.24 -22.90 -113.35
N LYS A 617 124.24 -22.77 -112.46
CA LYS A 617 123.10 -21.80 -112.40
C LYS A 617 121.78 -22.01 -113.18
N GLU A 618 120.68 -21.71 -112.45
CA GLU A 618 119.39 -21.02 -112.81
C GLU A 618 118.61 -21.50 -114.08
N GLU A 619 117.28 -21.65 -114.14
CA GLU A 619 116.11 -21.44 -113.24
C GLU A 619 114.87 -22.17 -113.89
N ALA A 620 113.65 -22.35 -113.36
CA ALA A 620 112.93 -21.97 -112.13
C ALA A 620 111.67 -22.89 -111.90
N HIS A 621 111.00 -22.71 -110.74
CA HIS A 621 109.57 -22.94 -110.43
C HIS A 621 108.87 -24.35 -110.43
N ASP A 622 108.20 -24.57 -109.29
CA ASP A 622 106.86 -25.14 -109.04
C ASP A 622 106.39 -26.52 -109.56
N GLY A 623 105.99 -27.37 -108.61
CA GLY A 623 104.58 -27.77 -108.52
C GLY A 623 104.26 -29.24 -108.23
N ASN A 624 103.69 -29.52 -107.04
CA ASN A 624 103.14 -30.81 -106.60
C ASN A 624 104.16 -31.98 -106.47
N SER A 625 103.89 -33.06 -105.71
CA SER A 625 102.67 -33.50 -105.00
C SER A 625 103.00 -34.19 -103.66
N CYS A 626 101.95 -34.57 -102.92
CA CYS A 626 101.83 -35.63 -101.90
C CYS A 626 102.68 -35.56 -100.61
N ASP A 627 102.15 -35.88 -99.41
CA ASP A 627 100.77 -36.29 -99.05
C ASP A 627 100.44 -36.03 -97.56
N SER A 628 99.19 -36.32 -97.20
CA SER A 628 98.61 -36.47 -95.85
C SER A 628 98.32 -35.22 -94.99
N ASP A 629 97.05 -34.83 -95.02
CA ASP A 629 96.11 -34.80 -93.87
C ASP A 629 96.22 -33.71 -92.78
N ASP A 630 95.53 -32.60 -93.06
CA ASP A 630 94.57 -31.87 -92.20
C ASP A 630 94.84 -31.68 -90.68
N ASP A 631 95.29 -30.46 -90.33
CA ASP A 631 95.16 -29.83 -89.00
C ASP A 631 94.69 -28.35 -89.16
N ASP A 632 93.83 -27.85 -88.25
CA ASP A 632 93.59 -26.42 -87.89
C ASP A 632 93.13 -25.39 -88.99
N GLU A 633 92.78 -24.10 -88.76
CA GLU A 633 92.54 -23.15 -87.62
C GLU A 633 91.53 -22.05 -88.10
N LYS A 634 90.69 -21.29 -87.36
CA LYS A 634 90.10 -21.35 -86.00
C LYS A 634 88.65 -20.76 -85.99
N VAL A 635 88.27 -19.47 -85.87
CA VAL A 635 88.77 -18.24 -85.19
C VAL A 635 87.58 -17.25 -84.94
N MET A 636 87.44 -16.67 -83.71
CA MET A 636 86.74 -15.42 -83.25
C MET A 636 85.33 -14.96 -83.79
N SER A 637 84.45 -14.26 -83.05
CA SER A 637 84.34 -13.90 -81.61
C SER A 637 82.94 -13.35 -81.24
N ASP A 638 82.74 -13.08 -79.93
CA ASP A 638 81.84 -12.09 -79.30
C ASP A 638 80.34 -12.34 -79.06
N SER A 639 79.92 -11.86 -77.88
CA SER A 639 78.53 -11.67 -77.40
C SER A 639 78.06 -10.24 -77.76
N PRO A 640 76.74 -9.91 -77.86
CA PRO A 640 75.91 -9.76 -76.65
C PRO A 640 74.38 -10.02 -76.76
N VAL A 641 73.79 -10.50 -75.64
CA VAL A 641 72.57 -10.03 -74.91
C VAL A 641 71.28 -9.58 -75.66
N VAL A 642 70.12 -9.76 -75.00
CA VAL A 642 68.85 -8.96 -75.07
C VAL A 642 67.59 -9.67 -75.64
N LYS A 643 66.72 -10.17 -74.73
CA LYS A 643 65.22 -10.25 -74.80
C LYS A 643 64.58 -11.15 -75.90
N SER A 644 63.33 -11.63 -75.81
CA SER A 644 62.42 -11.85 -74.65
C SER A 644 61.15 -12.65 -75.03
N ASN A 645 60.48 -13.21 -74.01
CA ASN A 645 59.01 -13.28 -73.83
C ASN A 645 58.13 -14.35 -74.52
N LYS A 646 57.18 -14.84 -73.69
CA LYS A 646 55.87 -15.51 -73.98
C LYS A 646 55.96 -16.97 -74.51
N ARG A 647 55.40 -17.99 -73.83
CA ARG A 647 53.99 -18.29 -73.41
C ARG A 647 53.13 -18.76 -74.60
N LYS A 648 52.22 -19.75 -74.49
CA LYS A 648 51.60 -20.43 -73.31
C LYS A 648 51.05 -21.83 -73.72
N VAL A 649 50.16 -22.43 -72.88
CA VAL A 649 49.32 -23.67 -73.04
C VAL A 649 49.93 -24.91 -72.37
N ILE A 650 49.26 -25.63 -71.45
CA ILE A 650 47.99 -25.39 -70.69
C ILE A 650 48.12 -25.85 -69.21
N SER A 651 47.08 -25.62 -68.41
CA SER A 651 46.99 -25.75 -66.93
C SER A 651 46.48 -27.16 -66.48
N PRO A 652 46.12 -27.48 -65.19
CA PRO A 652 45.25 -26.72 -64.26
C PRO A 652 45.60 -26.71 -62.73
N LEU A 653 44.92 -25.80 -61.99
CA LEU A 653 44.76 -25.71 -60.51
C LEU A 653 46.04 -25.41 -59.69
N GLN A 654 46.08 -24.52 -58.67
CA GLN A 654 45.04 -24.03 -57.74
C GLN A 654 45.39 -22.62 -57.17
N ASN A 655 44.38 -21.91 -56.65
CA ASN A 655 44.31 -20.82 -55.62
C ASN A 655 45.39 -19.71 -55.48
N ILE A 656 44.91 -18.45 -55.49
CA ILE A 656 45.57 -17.12 -55.29
C ILE A 656 44.38 -16.16 -54.96
N VAL A 657 44.37 -15.13 -54.08
CA VAL A 657 45.33 -14.37 -53.23
C VAL A 657 44.48 -13.63 -52.13
N TYR A 658 44.93 -13.38 -50.88
CA TYR A 658 45.49 -12.09 -50.33
C TYR A 658 44.72 -10.79 -50.73
N GLU A 659 44.53 -9.71 -49.95
CA GLU A 659 44.92 -9.32 -48.57
C GLU A 659 44.14 -8.05 -48.10
N SER A 660 44.15 -7.75 -46.78
CA SER A 660 43.93 -6.40 -46.16
C SER A 660 42.48 -5.83 -46.14
N THR A 661 42.04 -4.98 -45.19
CA THR A 661 42.68 -4.23 -44.07
C THR A 661 41.81 -4.23 -42.79
N ASP A 662 42.41 -3.79 -41.66
CA ASP A 662 41.78 -3.17 -40.47
C ASP A 662 40.84 -3.96 -39.54
N GLU A 663 41.42 -4.67 -38.56
CA GLU A 663 40.76 -5.00 -37.29
C GLU A 663 41.14 -3.98 -36.21
N ASN A 664 40.14 -3.33 -35.57
CA ASN A 664 40.33 -2.46 -34.39
C ASN A 664 39.01 -2.21 -33.64
N ASN A 665 38.54 -3.20 -32.85
CA ASN A 665 37.69 -3.01 -31.65
C ASN A 665 37.29 -4.36 -31.03
N GLU A 666 37.98 -4.80 -29.98
CA GLU A 666 37.44 -5.74 -29.00
C GLU A 666 36.96 -4.99 -27.76
N PRO A 667 35.73 -5.24 -27.26
CA PRO A 667 35.37 -4.97 -25.88
C PRO A 667 35.62 -6.20 -24.99
N GLU A 668 36.40 -6.04 -23.91
CA GLU A 668 36.74 -7.12 -22.97
C GLU A 668 35.49 -7.82 -22.38
N CYS A 669 35.38 -9.15 -22.55
CA CYS A 669 34.35 -9.93 -21.87
C CYS A 669 34.74 -10.23 -20.41
N LYS A 670 34.21 -9.43 -19.48
CA LYS A 670 34.54 -9.50 -18.03
C LYS A 670 33.79 -10.58 -17.25
N TYR A 671 33.89 -11.84 -17.68
CA TYR A 671 33.46 -12.99 -16.88
C TYR A 671 34.50 -14.10 -16.92
N SER A 672 34.89 -14.57 -15.74
CA SER A 672 35.84 -15.66 -15.60
C SER A 672 35.15 -17.02 -15.73
N LYS A 673 35.92 -18.08 -15.99
CA LYS A 673 35.36 -19.40 -16.31
C LYS A 673 34.70 -20.11 -15.12
N SER A 674 34.85 -19.59 -13.90
CA SER A 674 34.06 -20.02 -12.72
C SER A 674 32.65 -19.44 -12.73
N ASP A 675 32.48 -18.22 -13.19
CA ASP A 675 31.26 -17.42 -12.98
C ASP A 675 30.09 -17.96 -13.82
N LEU A 676 30.42 -18.49 -15.01
CA LEU A 676 29.50 -19.21 -15.90
C LEU A 676 29.16 -20.65 -15.42
N LEU A 677 29.82 -21.15 -14.37
CA LEU A 677 29.66 -22.51 -13.85
C LEU A 677 28.80 -22.57 -12.57
N GLU A 678 28.46 -21.41 -12.01
CA GLU A 678 27.51 -21.26 -10.90
C GLU A 678 26.08 -20.90 -11.39
N TYR A 679 25.95 -20.31 -12.59
CA TYR A 679 24.66 -20.03 -13.25
C TYR A 679 24.02 -21.25 -13.95
N LEU A 680 24.63 -22.43 -13.86
CA LEU A 680 24.17 -23.70 -14.47
C LEU A 680 23.99 -24.81 -13.42
N LYS A 681 23.51 -24.44 -12.23
CA LYS A 681 23.08 -25.29 -11.13
C LYS A 681 21.79 -24.77 -10.50
#